data_AF-A0A2P8W9N0-F1
#
_entry.id   AF-A0A2P8W9N0-F1
#
_cell.length_a   1.000
_cell.length_b   1.000
_cell.length_c   1.000
_cell.angle_alpha   90.00
_cell.angle_beta   90.00
_cell.angle_gamma   90.00
#
_symmetry.space_group_name_H-M   'P 1'
#
loop_
_entity.id
_entity.type
_entity.pdbx_description
1 polymer ?
#
loop_
_entity_poly.entity_id
_entity_poly.type
_entity_poly.pdbx_seq_one_letter_code
_entity_poly.pdbx_strand_id
1 'polypeptide(L)'
;PASRQRGRYAITLFCRLVALAAMQGRGLLNGDEWYLQNQFGQSQQRGPDGFFKQVLQPLWSQGICLPPQERPLLVQAQLGDLPYLPPSLFESPDLGLPESQLTVPDAAFEPLLVWLGDLAVESPDFTAALGPILEGWVNQQQGKFFSTPAVLLEAMGDRLLTPAVLACAYTATHQQYDTVADLLMGVTPKRAVALFTALQDLTLLDPACGSGRYLVAVLEQLEGVLGGLLAIAADHLPAPKNRLALQRQLLPNTVGADLWPEAVEISRLQLLLWLLQTAESADSLAELPDPRLSVIPGNALMGLVHVDSERFDQVPPRRKATATPVLQGNLLQPLLADDYEDTLRQQQIHLEHYRSQTYLLSEGTGVPAYVQAAFLSDRIDALNRVAETKLNHLLLNELSQQLGLRHRDRDPESQRQRLLTEADIDALHPLHWGFHCHPILSRGGFDLILCHPPTGPLQPTATGAFDQNPDAFDQQGITRESFDHNSTQLREVAPPVEALWRSHRDQMAFLKDCFRRLRDYRYATQPAPHQRQAKLYWERLYLERIVQLLRPGGHAAVLMPPSLWHHSNGQPLRDWLHQTGDLQVCEFSNQQKALGDLPSRTALSLVSCVKGPAAAEPIHAVWTGSDAPSPETLGLYLQGGIDLPVEVQAIARIV
;
A
#
# COMPACT_ATOMS: atom_id res chain seq x y z
N PRO A 1 26.48 0.76 -5.40
CA PRO A 1 25.14 0.14 -5.61
C PRO A 1 24.83 0.01 -7.10
N ALA A 2 24.10 -1.04 -7.47
CA ALA A 2 23.57 -1.22 -8.83
C ALA A 2 22.54 -0.12 -9.16
N SER A 3 22.23 0.20 -10.43
CA SER A 3 21.26 1.26 -10.80
C SER A 3 19.89 1.05 -10.15
N ARG A 4 19.38 -0.19 -10.06
CA ARG A 4 18.13 -0.48 -9.35
C ARG A 4 18.19 -0.11 -7.86
N GLN A 5 19.29 -0.46 -7.19
CA GLN A 5 19.51 -0.09 -5.79
C GLN A 5 19.65 1.43 -5.62
N ARG A 6 20.30 2.12 -6.58
CA ARG A 6 20.40 3.58 -6.60
C ARG A 6 19.03 4.24 -6.78
N GLY A 7 18.21 3.75 -7.70
CA GLY A 7 16.85 4.23 -7.93
C GLY A 7 15.98 4.08 -6.69
N ARG A 8 16.00 2.89 -6.07
CA ARG A 8 15.29 2.63 -4.81
C ARG A 8 15.74 3.59 -3.69
N TYR A 9 17.04 3.77 -3.52
CA TYR A 9 17.57 4.70 -2.52
C TYR A 9 17.20 6.15 -2.80
N ALA A 10 17.18 6.57 -4.08
CA ALA A 10 16.76 7.92 -4.45
C ALA A 10 15.31 8.20 -4.04
N ILE A 11 14.41 7.22 -4.19
CA ILE A 11 13.03 7.33 -3.70
C ILE A 11 12.98 7.39 -2.18
N THR A 12 13.72 6.53 -1.47
CA THR A 12 13.82 6.61 0.00
C THR A 12 14.32 7.99 0.44
N LEU A 13 15.38 8.52 -0.19
CA LEU A 13 15.94 9.83 0.12
C LEU A 13 14.94 10.96 -0.16
N PHE A 14 14.22 10.89 -1.28
CA PHE A 14 13.12 11.81 -1.59
C PHE A 14 12.04 11.79 -0.51
N CYS A 15 11.57 10.60 -0.11
CA CYS A 15 10.53 10.46 0.92
C CYS A 15 10.98 11.06 2.26
N ARG A 16 12.23 10.82 2.67
CA ARG A 16 12.81 11.42 3.88
C ARG A 16 12.83 12.94 3.83
N LEU A 17 13.25 13.51 2.70
CA LEU A 17 13.30 14.97 2.52
C LEU A 17 11.91 15.59 2.52
N VAL A 18 10.92 14.95 1.90
CA VAL A 18 9.51 15.39 1.94
C VAL A 18 8.97 15.35 3.38
N ALA A 19 9.23 14.29 4.14
CA ALA A 19 8.82 14.21 5.54
C ALA A 19 9.46 15.31 6.40
N LEU A 20 10.75 15.58 6.21
CA LEU A 20 11.46 16.67 6.87
C LEU A 20 10.91 18.05 6.47
N ALA A 21 10.57 18.23 5.19
CA ALA A 21 9.94 19.45 4.68
C ALA A 21 8.56 19.71 5.31
N ALA A 22 7.74 18.65 5.47
CA ALA A 22 6.46 18.74 6.15
C ALA A 22 6.62 19.10 7.65
N MET A 23 7.68 18.61 8.29
CA MET A 23 7.99 18.93 9.69
C MET A 23 8.50 20.36 9.87
N GLN A 24 9.44 20.83 9.03
CA GLN A 24 9.98 22.19 9.15
C GLN A 24 8.89 23.24 8.96
N GLY A 25 7.95 23.06 8.03
CA GLY A 25 6.84 24.01 7.80
C GLY A 25 5.93 24.22 9.01
N ARG A 26 6.06 23.36 10.03
CA ARG A 26 5.37 23.45 11.33
C ARG A 26 6.29 23.91 12.47
N GLY A 27 7.51 24.33 12.17
CA GLY A 27 8.53 24.71 13.15
C GLY A 27 9.10 23.53 13.96
N LEU A 28 8.88 22.28 13.53
CA LEU A 28 9.26 21.10 14.30
C LEU A 28 10.76 20.77 14.21
N LEU A 29 11.52 21.44 13.35
CA LEU A 29 12.98 21.27 13.22
C LEU A 29 13.70 22.52 13.75
N ASN A 30 14.08 22.52 15.02
CA ASN A 30 14.77 23.62 15.69
C ASN A 30 14.04 24.98 15.64
N GLY A 31 12.70 24.97 15.49
CA GLY A 31 11.91 26.19 15.30
C GLY A 31 12.18 26.88 13.95
N ASP A 32 12.84 26.23 13.01
CA ASP A 32 13.22 26.78 11.71
C ASP A 32 12.31 26.28 10.59
N GLU A 33 11.50 27.19 10.04
CA GLU A 33 10.58 26.89 8.92
C GLU A 33 11.32 26.65 7.59
N TRP A 34 12.60 27.01 7.51
CA TRP A 34 13.49 26.84 6.37
C TRP A 34 14.68 25.92 6.68
N TYR A 35 14.51 25.00 7.64
CA TYR A 35 15.58 24.17 8.19
C TYR A 35 16.46 23.49 7.12
N LEU A 36 15.86 22.78 6.15
CA LEU A 36 16.64 22.08 5.13
C LEU A 36 17.45 23.04 4.26
N GLN A 37 16.86 24.16 3.86
CA GLN A 37 17.50 25.19 3.03
C GLN A 37 18.64 25.89 3.80
N ASN A 38 18.41 26.23 5.07
CA ASN A 38 19.42 26.84 5.93
C ASN A 38 20.59 25.90 6.19
N GLN A 39 20.33 24.62 6.49
CA GLN A 39 21.38 23.61 6.68
C GLN A 39 22.14 23.35 5.37
N PHE A 40 21.47 23.39 4.22
CA PHE A 40 22.10 23.29 2.91
C PHE A 40 23.08 24.45 2.69
N GLY A 41 22.64 25.70 2.85
CA GLY A 41 23.52 26.87 2.73
C GLY A 41 24.71 26.85 3.69
N GLN A 42 24.51 26.42 4.94
CA GLN A 42 25.60 26.25 5.92
C GLN A 42 26.59 25.13 5.55
N SER A 43 26.12 24.06 4.91
CA SER A 43 27.03 23.01 4.42
C SER A 43 27.90 23.50 3.26
N GLN A 44 27.33 24.27 2.32
CA GLN A 44 28.08 24.84 1.20
C GLN A 44 29.19 25.80 1.66
N GLN A 45 28.98 26.52 2.76
CA GLN A 45 30.01 27.37 3.37
C GLN A 45 31.20 26.57 3.95
N ARG A 46 30.98 25.31 4.36
CA ARG A 46 32.01 24.42 4.91
C ARG A 46 32.78 23.68 3.81
N GLY A 47 32.18 23.49 2.65
CA GLY A 47 32.81 22.90 1.47
C GLY A 47 31.77 22.35 0.47
N PRO A 48 32.20 22.00 -0.75
CA PRO A 48 31.32 21.41 -1.76
C PRO A 48 30.94 19.97 -1.42
N ASP A 49 29.76 19.54 -1.88
CA ASP A 49 29.23 18.17 -1.78
C ASP A 49 29.16 17.65 -0.33
N GLY A 50 28.93 18.57 0.59
CA GLY A 50 28.90 18.32 2.02
C GLY A 50 27.52 17.97 2.55
N PHE A 51 26.44 18.36 1.88
CA PHE A 51 25.09 18.32 2.45
C PHE A 51 24.67 16.89 2.83
N PHE A 52 24.82 15.95 1.90
CA PHE A 52 24.40 14.58 2.15
C PHE A 52 25.18 13.91 3.30
N LYS A 53 26.52 13.93 3.24
CA LYS A 53 27.37 13.23 4.23
C LYS A 53 27.48 13.95 5.56
N GLN A 54 27.51 15.28 5.57
CA GLN A 54 27.78 16.08 6.77
C GLN A 54 26.51 16.59 7.45
N VAL A 55 25.39 16.66 6.75
CA VAL A 55 24.10 17.11 7.32
C VAL A 55 23.11 15.97 7.35
N LEU A 56 22.70 15.47 6.19
CA LEU A 56 21.56 14.56 6.09
C LEU A 56 21.83 13.19 6.74
N GLN A 57 22.98 12.57 6.48
CA GLN A 57 23.33 11.31 7.13
C GLN A 57 23.37 11.42 8.67
N PRO A 58 24.07 12.39 9.28
CA PRO A 58 23.99 12.63 10.73
C PRO A 58 22.58 12.96 11.21
N LEU A 59 21.78 13.68 10.42
CA LEU A 59 20.42 14.08 10.78
C LEU A 59 19.53 12.88 11.11
N TRP A 60 19.49 11.84 10.28
CA TRP A 60 18.71 10.63 10.59
C TRP A 60 19.48 9.58 11.39
N SER A 61 20.80 9.45 11.25
CA SER A 61 21.52 8.42 12.02
C SER A 61 21.80 8.79 13.49
N GLN A 62 21.93 10.08 13.79
CA GLN A 62 22.38 10.58 15.10
C GLN A 62 21.56 11.77 15.61
N GLY A 63 20.64 12.31 14.80
CA GLY A 63 19.74 13.41 15.14
C GLY A 63 18.33 12.92 15.47
N ILE A 64 17.42 12.96 14.48
CA ILE A 64 15.99 12.72 14.68
C ILE A 64 15.67 11.27 15.10
N CYS A 65 16.41 10.26 14.66
CA CYS A 65 16.18 8.87 15.08
C CYS A 65 16.92 8.48 16.36
N LEU A 66 17.70 9.41 16.94
CA LEU A 66 18.38 9.20 18.21
C LEU A 66 17.69 10.08 19.28
N PRO A 67 17.33 9.53 20.44
CA PRO A 67 16.68 10.29 21.50
C PRO A 67 17.57 11.42 22.01
N PRO A 68 17.00 12.58 22.43
CA PRO A 68 17.79 13.74 22.85
C PRO A 68 18.89 13.44 23.87
N GLN A 69 18.66 12.49 24.79
CA GLN A 69 19.62 12.12 25.84
C GLN A 69 20.83 11.33 25.33
N GLU A 70 20.72 10.68 24.17
CA GLU A 70 21.76 9.85 23.56
C GLU A 70 22.52 10.57 22.44
N ARG A 71 22.06 11.77 22.04
CA ARG A 71 22.66 12.53 20.94
C ARG A 71 24.07 13.00 21.26
N PRO A 72 25.04 12.82 20.34
CA PRO A 72 26.36 13.42 20.49
C PRO A 72 26.26 14.96 20.56
N LEU A 73 26.97 15.58 21.51
CA LEU A 73 26.98 17.04 21.68
C LEU A 73 27.37 17.79 20.40
N LEU A 74 28.28 17.21 19.59
CA LEU A 74 28.68 17.78 18.30
C LEU A 74 27.51 17.84 17.31
N VAL A 75 26.69 16.79 17.26
CA VAL A 75 25.52 16.70 16.38
C VAL A 75 24.47 17.71 16.82
N GLN A 76 24.21 17.81 18.13
CA GLN A 76 23.27 18.80 18.67
C GLN A 76 23.73 20.25 18.39
N ALA A 77 25.02 20.54 18.52
CA ALA A 77 25.57 21.85 18.20
C ALA A 77 25.45 22.19 16.71
N GLN A 78 25.51 21.19 15.82
CA GLN A 78 25.46 21.39 14.37
C GLN A 78 24.03 21.40 13.81
N LEU A 79 23.14 20.59 14.35
CA LEU A 79 21.80 20.36 13.81
C LEU A 79 20.70 21.04 14.61
N GLY A 80 21.01 21.58 15.80
CA GLY A 80 20.05 22.25 16.66
C GLY A 80 19.18 21.28 17.47
N ASP A 81 18.08 21.82 18.00
CA ASP A 81 17.10 21.04 18.73
C ASP A 81 16.16 20.29 17.77
N LEU A 82 16.09 18.97 17.90
CA LEU A 82 15.40 18.10 16.96
C LEU A 82 14.41 17.19 17.70
N PRO A 83 13.25 16.87 17.10
CA PRO A 83 12.33 15.92 17.68
C PRO A 83 12.89 14.51 17.59
N TYR A 84 12.37 13.59 18.40
CA TYR A 84 12.62 12.16 18.23
C TYR A 84 11.57 11.55 17.31
N LEU A 85 12.02 10.76 16.34
CA LEU A 85 11.17 9.95 15.47
C LEU A 85 11.62 8.48 15.53
N PRO A 86 10.68 7.54 15.43
CA PRO A 86 11.01 6.12 15.31
C PRO A 86 12.00 5.89 14.14
N PRO A 87 13.12 5.17 14.37
CA PRO A 87 14.14 4.90 13.34
C PRO A 87 13.58 4.23 12.08
N SER A 88 12.51 3.47 12.26
CA SER A 88 11.77 2.79 11.21
C SER A 88 11.36 3.68 10.02
N LEU A 89 11.11 4.96 10.26
CA LEU A 89 10.74 5.94 9.24
C LEU A 89 11.93 6.34 8.34
N PHE A 90 13.15 6.11 8.79
CA PHE A 90 14.39 6.49 8.12
C PHE A 90 15.33 5.29 7.90
N GLU A 91 14.81 4.07 7.96
CA GLU A 91 15.59 2.88 7.64
C GLU A 91 16.03 2.90 6.18
N SER A 92 17.27 2.47 5.94
CA SER A 92 17.82 2.39 4.59
C SER A 92 17.51 1.03 3.98
N PRO A 93 17.08 0.97 2.70
CA PRO A 93 16.91 -0.30 2.01
C PRO A 93 18.27 -1.01 1.90
N ASP A 94 18.27 -2.33 1.67
CA ASP A 94 19.51 -3.06 1.41
C ASP A 94 20.15 -2.60 0.09
N LEU A 95 21.28 -1.88 0.21
CA LEU A 95 22.05 -1.34 -0.91
C LEU A 95 23.21 -2.25 -1.32
N GLY A 96 23.43 -3.36 -0.62
CA GLY A 96 24.63 -4.19 -0.76
C GLY A 96 25.93 -3.50 -0.29
N LEU A 97 25.83 -2.33 0.32
CA LEU A 97 26.94 -1.59 0.94
C LEU A 97 26.42 -0.64 2.03
N PRO A 98 27.27 -0.24 3.00
CA PRO A 98 26.90 0.73 4.02
C PRO A 98 26.55 2.10 3.43
N GLU A 99 25.47 2.72 3.90
CA GLU A 99 25.04 4.06 3.48
C GLU A 99 26.15 5.12 3.66
N SER A 100 27.01 4.97 4.67
CA SER A 100 28.17 5.85 4.92
C SER A 100 29.17 5.91 3.75
N GLN A 101 29.14 4.93 2.84
CA GLN A 101 29.97 4.92 1.64
C GLN A 101 29.33 5.68 0.46
N LEU A 102 28.04 6.04 0.53
CA LEU A 102 27.36 6.78 -0.53
C LEU A 102 27.81 8.24 -0.58
N THR A 103 27.86 8.78 -1.79
CA THR A 103 28.09 10.20 -2.07
C THR A 103 26.98 10.69 -2.97
N VAL A 104 26.35 11.80 -2.61
CA VAL A 104 25.37 12.49 -3.44
C VAL A 104 25.83 13.94 -3.57
N PRO A 105 26.04 14.46 -4.79
CA PRO A 105 26.52 15.83 -4.98
C PRO A 105 25.46 16.85 -4.58
N ASP A 106 25.89 18.02 -4.13
CA ASP A 106 24.99 19.10 -3.67
C ASP A 106 24.03 19.55 -4.77
N ALA A 107 24.50 19.54 -6.03
CA ALA A 107 23.71 19.88 -7.22
C ALA A 107 22.43 19.04 -7.40
N ALA A 108 22.36 17.84 -6.80
CA ALA A 108 21.16 17.02 -6.82
C ALA A 108 20.05 17.55 -5.88
N PHE A 109 20.41 18.32 -4.85
CA PHE A 109 19.48 18.81 -3.83
C PHE A 109 18.93 20.20 -4.13
N GLU A 110 19.70 21.08 -4.78
CA GLU A 110 19.29 22.46 -5.09
C GLU A 110 17.89 22.57 -5.70
N PRO A 111 17.56 21.92 -6.83
CA PRO A 111 16.23 22.04 -7.43
C PRO A 111 15.14 21.43 -6.54
N LEU A 112 15.45 20.37 -5.80
CA LEU A 112 14.51 19.70 -4.92
C LEU A 112 14.16 20.57 -3.70
N LEU A 113 15.16 21.21 -3.08
CA LEU A 113 14.96 22.08 -1.92
C LEU A 113 14.23 23.37 -2.27
N VAL A 114 14.44 23.90 -3.48
CA VAL A 114 13.64 25.02 -4.02
C VAL A 114 12.19 24.59 -4.16
N TRP A 115 11.95 23.47 -4.86
CA TRP A 115 10.60 22.95 -5.07
C TRP A 115 9.87 22.61 -3.75
N LEU A 116 10.57 22.05 -2.76
CA LEU A 116 10.00 21.79 -1.43
C LEU A 116 9.66 23.07 -0.67
N GLY A 117 10.46 24.12 -0.83
CA GLY A 117 10.18 25.44 -0.26
C GLY A 117 8.93 26.07 -0.89
N ASP A 118 8.85 26.05 -2.22
CA ASP A 118 7.69 26.55 -2.96
C ASP A 118 6.42 25.78 -2.60
N LEU A 119 6.51 24.45 -2.56
CA LEU A 119 5.41 23.57 -2.15
C LEU A 119 4.88 23.91 -0.75
N ALA A 120 5.78 24.13 0.22
CA ALA A 120 5.38 24.46 1.59
C ALA A 120 4.64 25.80 1.69
N VAL A 121 4.98 26.76 0.82
CA VAL A 121 4.29 28.06 0.74
C VAL A 121 2.94 27.94 0.04
N GLU A 122 2.87 27.14 -1.04
CA GLU A 122 1.65 26.95 -1.83
C GLU A 122 0.59 26.11 -1.12
N SER A 123 1.01 25.03 -0.43
CA SER A 123 0.10 24.12 0.25
C SER A 123 0.71 23.56 1.54
N PRO A 124 0.22 24.00 2.73
CA PRO A 124 0.65 23.42 3.99
C PRO A 124 0.17 21.96 4.16
N ASP A 125 -0.87 21.55 3.42
CA ASP A 125 -1.27 20.15 3.31
C ASP A 125 -0.46 19.45 2.21
N PHE A 126 0.61 18.78 2.64
CA PHE A 126 1.49 18.03 1.76
C PHE A 126 0.79 16.79 1.18
N THR A 127 -0.14 16.18 1.91
CA THR A 127 -0.78 14.93 1.48
C THR A 127 -1.73 15.19 0.31
N ALA A 128 -2.52 16.27 0.40
CA ALA A 128 -3.39 16.71 -0.69
C ALA A 128 -2.59 17.17 -1.91
N ALA A 129 -1.53 17.97 -1.70
CA ALA A 129 -0.72 18.50 -2.80
C ALA A 129 0.10 17.43 -3.52
N LEU A 130 0.73 16.51 -2.77
CA LEU A 130 1.59 15.47 -3.34
C LEU A 130 0.82 14.24 -3.80
N GLY A 131 -0.36 13.96 -3.25
CA GLY A 131 -1.14 12.76 -3.57
C GLY A 131 -1.30 12.51 -5.07
N PRO A 132 -1.83 13.47 -5.85
CA PRO A 132 -1.95 13.31 -7.30
C PRO A 132 -0.61 13.16 -8.02
N ILE A 133 0.42 13.87 -7.59
CA ILE A 133 1.76 13.85 -8.20
C ILE A 133 2.40 12.47 -8.02
N LEU A 134 2.39 11.97 -6.78
CA LEU A 134 2.96 10.67 -6.41
C LEU A 134 2.18 9.52 -7.06
N GLU A 135 0.85 9.60 -7.10
CA GLU A 135 0.02 8.63 -7.81
C GLU A 135 0.34 8.64 -9.32
N GLY A 136 0.41 9.82 -9.94
CA GLY A 136 0.75 9.96 -11.35
C GLY A 136 2.12 9.36 -11.67
N TRP A 137 3.12 9.59 -10.82
CA TRP A 137 4.45 9.01 -10.96
C TRP A 137 4.44 7.48 -10.84
N VAL A 138 3.76 6.93 -9.83
CA VAL A 138 3.62 5.47 -9.67
C VAL A 138 2.93 4.84 -10.88
N ASN A 139 1.83 5.45 -11.33
CA ASN A 139 1.07 4.98 -12.48
C ASN A 139 1.90 5.03 -13.77
N GLN A 140 2.73 6.07 -13.94
CA GLN A 140 3.61 6.21 -15.12
C GLN A 140 4.60 5.06 -15.20
N GLN A 141 5.13 4.59 -14.08
CA GLN A 141 6.00 3.41 -14.05
C GLN A 141 5.29 2.13 -14.49
N GLN A 142 3.96 2.08 -14.40
CA GLN A 142 3.12 0.98 -14.90
C GLN A 142 2.57 1.22 -16.31
N GLY A 143 3.01 2.29 -16.99
CA GLY A 143 2.56 2.64 -18.34
C GLY A 143 1.20 3.35 -18.40
N LYS A 144 0.69 3.86 -17.27
CA LYS A 144 -0.52 4.69 -17.17
C LYS A 144 -0.14 6.14 -16.87
N PHE A 145 -0.68 7.11 -17.59
CA PHE A 145 -0.25 8.52 -17.49
C PHE A 145 -1.15 9.43 -16.65
N PHE A 146 -2.00 8.86 -15.78
CA PHE A 146 -2.96 9.68 -15.04
C PHE A 146 -3.01 9.34 -13.56
N SER A 147 -3.32 10.36 -12.77
CA SER A 147 -3.77 10.25 -11.40
C SER A 147 -5.29 10.24 -11.37
N THR A 148 -5.88 9.51 -10.43
CA THR A 148 -7.31 9.44 -10.22
C THR A 148 -7.85 10.83 -9.85
N PRO A 149 -8.85 11.36 -10.57
CA PRO A 149 -9.48 12.63 -10.21
C PRO A 149 -10.06 12.58 -8.79
N ALA A 150 -9.98 13.70 -8.06
CA ALA A 150 -10.45 13.78 -6.68
C ALA A 150 -11.93 13.39 -6.53
N VAL A 151 -12.79 13.84 -7.46
CA VAL A 151 -14.23 13.50 -7.48
C VAL A 151 -14.48 12.00 -7.62
N LEU A 152 -13.67 11.30 -8.43
CA LEU A 152 -13.79 9.84 -8.56
C LEU A 152 -13.32 9.14 -7.29
N LEU A 153 -12.23 9.60 -6.69
CA LEU A 153 -11.71 9.04 -5.45
C LEU A 153 -12.70 9.24 -4.28
N GLU A 154 -13.28 10.42 -4.18
CA GLU A 154 -14.33 10.73 -3.19
C GLU A 154 -15.54 9.82 -3.37
N ALA A 155 -16.03 9.66 -4.60
CA ALA A 155 -17.15 8.77 -4.90
C ALA A 155 -16.85 7.29 -4.62
N MET A 156 -15.59 6.84 -4.82
CA MET A 156 -15.17 5.50 -4.43
C MET A 156 -15.24 5.31 -2.91
N GLY A 157 -14.76 6.30 -2.16
CA GLY A 157 -14.84 6.32 -0.71
C GLY A 157 -16.30 6.34 -0.21
N ASP A 158 -17.16 7.16 -0.81
CA ASP A 158 -18.59 7.24 -0.48
C ASP A 158 -19.30 5.90 -0.68
N ARG A 159 -19.08 5.24 -1.82
CA ARG A 159 -19.67 3.93 -2.13
C ARG A 159 -19.16 2.81 -1.24
N LEU A 160 -17.99 2.98 -0.66
CA LEU A 160 -17.40 2.03 0.27
C LEU A 160 -17.91 2.27 1.70
N LEU A 161 -17.80 3.51 2.19
CA LEU A 161 -18.04 3.88 3.58
C LEU A 161 -19.51 4.08 3.91
N THR A 162 -20.28 4.76 3.06
CA THR A 162 -21.69 5.08 3.34
C THR A 162 -22.49 3.82 3.69
N PRO A 163 -22.54 2.77 2.85
CA PRO A 163 -23.32 1.59 3.18
C PRO A 163 -22.77 0.85 4.41
N ALA A 164 -21.45 0.82 4.61
CA ALA A 164 -20.82 0.20 5.78
C ALA A 164 -21.19 0.93 7.09
N VAL A 165 -21.13 2.26 7.08
CA VAL A 165 -21.50 3.11 8.22
C VAL A 165 -22.98 2.97 8.55
N LEU A 166 -23.86 3.00 7.54
CA LEU A 166 -25.30 2.84 7.74
C LEU A 166 -25.66 1.44 8.25
N ALA A 167 -24.99 0.38 7.77
CA ALA A 167 -25.16 -0.97 8.28
C ALA A 167 -24.71 -1.10 9.75
N CYS A 168 -23.57 -0.49 10.10
CA CYS A 168 -23.10 -0.42 11.48
C CYS A 168 -24.08 0.37 12.37
N ALA A 169 -24.60 1.50 11.87
CA ALA A 169 -25.58 2.32 12.57
C ALA A 169 -26.87 1.53 12.84
N TYR A 170 -27.40 0.81 11.84
CA TYR A 170 -28.57 -0.03 12.03
C TYR A 170 -28.33 -1.10 13.11
N THR A 171 -27.17 -1.76 13.07
CA THR A 171 -26.80 -2.79 14.05
C THR A 171 -26.64 -2.22 15.46
N ALA A 172 -26.03 -1.05 15.60
CA ALA A 172 -25.76 -0.43 16.90
C ALA A 172 -26.98 0.29 17.50
N THR A 173 -27.89 0.78 16.67
CA THR A 173 -28.98 1.69 17.10
C THR A 173 -30.38 1.15 16.90
N HIS A 174 -30.54 0.12 16.06
CA HIS A 174 -31.81 -0.40 15.54
C HIS A 174 -32.66 0.65 14.79
N GLN A 175 -32.02 1.71 14.29
CA GLN A 175 -32.66 2.75 13.50
C GLN A 175 -32.06 2.76 12.09
N GLN A 176 -32.93 2.92 11.09
CA GLN A 176 -32.51 3.13 9.71
C GLN A 176 -32.29 4.61 9.45
N TYR A 177 -31.28 4.90 8.64
CA TYR A 177 -30.92 6.23 8.19
C TYR A 177 -30.63 6.14 6.69
N ASP A 178 -31.04 7.15 5.93
CA ASP A 178 -30.88 7.16 4.48
C ASP A 178 -29.47 7.64 4.08
N THR A 179 -28.93 8.60 4.83
CA THR A 179 -27.58 9.15 4.59
C THR A 179 -26.77 9.27 5.88
N VAL A 180 -25.44 9.39 5.74
CA VAL A 180 -24.55 9.67 6.87
C VAL A 180 -24.86 11.03 7.51
N ALA A 181 -25.30 12.02 6.72
CA ALA A 181 -25.72 13.32 7.24
C ALA A 181 -26.96 13.18 8.14
N ASP A 182 -27.98 12.44 7.70
CA ASP A 182 -29.19 12.18 8.49
C ASP A 182 -28.88 11.42 9.77
N LEU A 183 -27.95 10.47 9.69
CA LEU A 183 -27.41 9.75 10.83
C LEU A 183 -26.79 10.70 11.86
N LEU A 184 -25.87 11.58 11.44
CA LEU A 184 -25.19 12.51 12.34
C LEU A 184 -26.16 13.54 12.94
N MET A 185 -27.20 13.96 12.21
CA MET A 185 -28.22 14.88 12.74
C MET A 185 -29.21 14.18 13.69
N GLY A 186 -29.47 12.88 13.49
CA GLY A 186 -30.54 12.14 14.19
C GLY A 186 -30.06 11.20 15.29
N VAL A 187 -28.77 10.91 15.42
CA VAL A 187 -28.26 9.96 16.42
C VAL A 187 -28.17 10.59 17.81
N THR A 188 -28.71 9.90 18.82
CA THR A 188 -28.61 10.36 20.22
C THR A 188 -27.18 10.16 20.76
N PRO A 189 -26.71 10.93 21.75
CA PRO A 189 -25.36 10.79 22.31
C PRO A 189 -24.99 9.37 22.75
N LYS A 190 -25.88 8.66 23.46
CA LYS A 190 -25.64 7.25 23.88
C LYS A 190 -25.44 6.30 22.70
N ARG A 191 -26.18 6.50 21.61
CA ARG A 191 -26.08 5.69 20.39
C ARG A 191 -24.83 6.05 19.59
N ALA A 192 -24.45 7.33 19.58
CA ALA A 192 -23.20 7.78 18.97
C ALA A 192 -21.98 7.11 19.62
N VAL A 193 -21.98 6.90 20.95
CA VAL A 193 -20.95 6.10 21.65
C VAL A 193 -20.85 4.69 21.07
N ALA A 194 -21.98 3.96 21.02
CA ALA A 194 -22.00 2.58 20.53
C ALA A 194 -21.54 2.49 19.06
N LEU A 195 -21.97 3.44 18.23
CA LEU A 195 -21.57 3.49 16.83
C LEU A 195 -20.09 3.85 16.66
N PHE A 196 -19.58 4.82 17.41
CA PHE A 196 -18.16 5.18 17.43
C PHE A 196 -17.29 3.95 17.75
N THR A 197 -17.66 3.19 18.78
CA THR A 197 -16.96 1.95 19.17
C THR A 197 -17.00 0.89 18.07
N ALA A 198 -18.10 0.78 17.31
CA ALA A 198 -18.19 -0.17 16.20
C ALA A 198 -17.36 0.27 14.98
N LEU A 199 -17.33 1.57 14.68
CA LEU A 199 -16.67 2.10 13.48
C LEU A 199 -15.14 2.18 13.61
N GLN A 200 -14.61 2.40 14.82
CA GLN A 200 -13.15 2.43 15.05
C GLN A 200 -12.48 1.07 14.76
N ASP A 201 -13.23 -0.03 14.82
CA ASP A 201 -12.74 -1.40 14.61
C ASP A 201 -12.84 -1.85 13.14
N LEU A 202 -13.35 -0.99 12.24
CA LEU A 202 -13.43 -1.31 10.81
C LEU A 202 -12.04 -1.49 10.20
N THR A 203 -11.88 -2.58 9.48
CA THR A 203 -10.64 -2.92 8.78
C THR A 203 -10.68 -2.49 7.32
N LEU A 204 -9.60 -1.86 6.86
CA LEU A 204 -9.44 -1.33 5.51
C LEU A 204 -8.29 -2.03 4.78
N LEU A 205 -8.50 -2.42 3.53
CA LEU A 205 -7.46 -2.97 2.67
C LEU A 205 -7.37 -2.24 1.32
N ASP A 206 -6.14 -1.98 0.88
CA ASP A 206 -5.82 -1.83 -0.55
C ASP A 206 -4.71 -2.83 -0.95
N PRO A 207 -5.02 -3.88 -1.74
CA PRO A 207 -4.06 -4.94 -2.08
C PRO A 207 -3.12 -4.56 -3.25
N ALA A 208 -3.26 -3.37 -3.83
CA ALA A 208 -2.36 -2.82 -4.84
C ALA A 208 -2.24 -1.30 -4.63
N CYS A 209 -1.75 -0.93 -3.44
CA CYS A 209 -1.96 0.40 -2.89
C CYS A 209 -1.24 1.52 -3.64
N GLY A 210 -0.28 1.22 -4.51
CA GLY A 210 0.43 2.21 -5.30
C GLY A 210 1.00 3.31 -4.41
N SER A 211 0.60 4.57 -4.66
CA SER A 211 1.05 5.71 -3.85
C SER A 211 0.41 5.82 -2.47
N GLY A 212 -0.55 4.97 -2.10
CA GLY A 212 -1.28 5.04 -0.82
C GLY A 212 -2.36 6.13 -0.75
N ARG A 213 -2.55 6.91 -1.81
CA ARG A 213 -3.54 8.00 -1.85
C ARG A 213 -4.98 7.52 -1.56
N TYR A 214 -5.32 6.32 -2.02
CA TYR A 214 -6.64 5.73 -1.83
C TYR A 214 -6.90 5.41 -0.36
N LEU A 215 -5.93 4.80 0.32
CA LEU A 215 -6.00 4.53 1.75
C LEU A 215 -6.22 5.82 2.56
N VAL A 216 -5.43 6.86 2.29
CA VAL A 216 -5.55 8.14 2.99
C VAL A 216 -6.94 8.76 2.77
N ALA A 217 -7.44 8.79 1.54
CA ALA A 217 -8.74 9.40 1.24
C ALA A 217 -9.89 8.74 2.01
N VAL A 218 -9.89 7.40 2.11
CA VAL A 218 -10.90 6.68 2.92
C VAL A 218 -10.70 6.92 4.41
N LEU A 219 -9.45 6.96 4.88
CA LEU A 219 -9.16 7.27 6.28
C LEU A 219 -9.63 8.67 6.68
N GLU A 220 -9.45 9.67 5.83
CA GLU A 220 -9.92 11.04 6.06
C GLU A 220 -11.45 11.13 6.08
N GLN A 221 -12.14 10.42 5.18
CA GLN A 221 -13.60 10.34 5.19
C GLN A 221 -14.12 9.65 6.47
N LEU A 222 -13.53 8.51 6.85
CA LEU A 222 -13.90 7.80 8.08
C LEU A 222 -13.61 8.64 9.33
N GLU A 223 -12.49 9.34 9.35
CA GLU A 223 -12.13 10.30 10.39
C GLU A 223 -13.18 11.41 10.51
N GLY A 224 -13.70 11.94 9.40
CA GLY A 224 -14.79 12.92 9.41
C GLY A 224 -16.07 12.41 10.08
N VAL A 225 -16.47 11.18 9.78
CA VAL A 225 -17.63 10.53 10.40
C VAL A 225 -17.42 10.34 11.91
N LEU A 226 -16.26 9.81 12.30
CA LEU A 226 -15.91 9.57 13.69
C LEU A 226 -15.80 10.88 14.49
N GLY A 227 -15.22 11.92 13.90
CA GLY A 227 -15.18 13.27 14.47
C GLY A 227 -16.57 13.84 14.74
N GLY A 228 -17.51 13.66 13.79
CA GLY A 228 -18.92 14.02 13.97
C GLY A 228 -19.57 13.28 15.14
N LEU A 229 -19.35 11.97 15.25
CA LEU A 229 -19.87 11.16 16.36
C LEU A 229 -19.29 11.56 17.71
N LEU A 230 -17.99 11.88 17.77
CA LEU A 230 -17.32 12.37 18.97
C LEU A 230 -17.90 13.70 19.44
N ALA A 231 -18.17 14.62 18.51
CA ALA A 231 -18.79 15.91 18.84
C ALA A 231 -20.18 15.72 19.47
N ILE A 232 -20.96 14.75 18.98
CA ILE A 232 -22.28 14.41 19.52
C ILE A 232 -22.18 13.72 20.89
N ALA A 233 -21.13 12.92 21.10
CA ALA A 233 -20.91 12.11 22.30
C ALA A 233 -19.96 12.75 23.33
N ALA A 234 -19.69 14.05 23.23
CA ALA A 234 -18.64 14.74 24.00
C ALA A 234 -18.74 14.53 25.53
N ASP A 235 -19.96 14.45 26.07
CA ASP A 235 -20.20 14.24 27.52
C ASP A 235 -20.14 12.76 27.96
N HIS A 236 -19.98 11.81 27.03
CA HIS A 236 -20.12 10.38 27.30
C HIS A 236 -18.91 9.53 26.90
N LEU A 237 -18.10 10.00 25.95
CA LEU A 237 -16.83 9.38 25.63
C LEU A 237 -15.71 10.14 26.34
N PRO A 238 -14.66 9.45 26.85
CA PRO A 238 -13.41 10.13 27.05
C PRO A 238 -12.98 10.64 25.68
N ALA A 239 -13.08 11.95 25.45
CA ALA A 239 -12.72 12.52 24.16
C ALA A 239 -11.29 12.06 23.82
N PRO A 240 -11.03 11.50 22.61
CA PRO A 240 -9.66 11.41 22.14
C PRO A 240 -9.07 12.81 22.25
N LYS A 241 -7.93 12.92 22.93
CA LYS A 241 -7.39 14.22 23.38
C LYS A 241 -7.18 15.20 22.22
N ASN A 242 -6.98 14.67 21.02
CA ASN A 242 -6.80 15.39 19.77
C ASN A 242 -7.10 14.49 18.57
N ARG A 243 -7.06 15.08 17.36
CA ARG A 243 -7.24 14.41 16.08
C ARG A 243 -6.22 13.27 15.86
N LEU A 244 -4.96 13.46 16.25
CA LEU A 244 -3.90 12.45 16.15
C LEU A 244 -4.23 11.16 16.91
N ALA A 245 -4.89 11.24 18.06
CA ALA A 245 -5.30 10.07 18.82
C ALA A 245 -6.31 9.19 18.05
N LEU A 246 -7.20 9.80 17.26
CA LEU A 246 -8.12 9.07 16.39
C LEU A 246 -7.36 8.39 15.23
N GLN A 247 -6.44 9.12 14.59
CA GLN A 247 -5.61 8.56 13.51
C GLN A 247 -4.79 7.35 13.98
N ARG A 248 -4.28 7.39 15.22
CA ARG A 248 -3.58 6.28 15.89
C ARG A 248 -4.44 5.05 16.14
N GLN A 249 -5.75 5.22 16.30
CA GLN A 249 -6.70 4.11 16.44
C GLN A 249 -7.06 3.50 15.08
N LEU A 250 -7.14 4.32 14.02
CA LEU A 250 -7.53 3.88 12.68
C LEU A 250 -6.41 3.16 11.93
N LEU A 251 -5.18 3.69 11.96
CA LEU A 251 -4.08 3.16 11.17
C LEU A 251 -3.78 1.65 11.41
N PRO A 252 -3.83 1.12 12.65
CA PRO A 252 -3.64 -0.31 12.93
C PRO A 252 -4.63 -1.26 12.23
N ASN A 253 -5.80 -0.75 11.83
CA ASN A 253 -6.84 -1.48 11.12
C ASN A 253 -6.75 -1.31 9.59
N THR A 254 -5.76 -0.56 9.12
CA THR A 254 -5.52 -0.33 7.69
C THR A 254 -4.35 -1.17 7.20
N VAL A 255 -4.55 -1.85 6.07
CA VAL A 255 -3.54 -2.64 5.37
C VAL A 255 -3.40 -2.14 3.93
N GLY A 256 -2.17 -1.83 3.53
CA GLY A 256 -1.79 -1.62 2.14
C GLY A 256 -0.81 -2.71 1.70
N ALA A 257 -0.92 -3.17 0.46
CA ALA A 257 0.07 -4.05 -0.13
C ALA A 257 0.45 -3.60 -1.54
N ASP A 258 1.73 -3.68 -1.87
CA ASP A 258 2.20 -3.49 -3.25
C ASP A 258 3.43 -4.35 -3.52
N LEU A 259 3.55 -4.83 -4.76
CA LEU A 259 4.69 -5.63 -5.22
C LEU A 259 5.92 -4.75 -5.43
N TRP A 260 5.74 -3.48 -5.77
CA TRP A 260 6.83 -2.59 -6.13
C TRP A 260 7.35 -1.85 -4.88
N PRO A 261 8.61 -2.09 -4.45
CA PRO A 261 9.13 -1.54 -3.21
C PRO A 261 9.09 -0.01 -3.14
N GLU A 262 9.31 0.68 -4.25
CA GLU A 262 9.27 2.13 -4.32
C GLU A 262 7.84 2.69 -4.12
N ALA A 263 6.81 1.99 -4.61
CA ALA A 263 5.42 2.35 -4.30
C ALA A 263 5.10 2.14 -2.82
N VAL A 264 5.62 1.07 -2.21
CA VAL A 264 5.49 0.83 -0.76
C VAL A 264 6.08 1.99 0.05
N GLU A 265 7.27 2.49 -0.31
CA GLU A 265 7.88 3.65 0.35
C GLU A 265 7.04 4.93 0.19
N ILE A 266 6.47 5.17 -0.99
CA ILE A 266 5.59 6.31 -1.25
C ILE A 266 4.28 6.20 -0.46
N SER A 267 3.70 5.01 -0.38
CA SER A 267 2.47 4.76 0.40
C SER A 267 2.69 4.99 1.90
N ARG A 268 3.85 4.54 2.42
CA ARG A 268 4.28 4.83 3.80
C ARG A 268 4.47 6.32 4.03
N LEU A 269 5.07 7.04 3.07
CA LEU A 269 5.18 8.50 3.12
C LEU A 269 3.80 9.17 3.17
N GLN A 270 2.85 8.77 2.32
CA GLN A 270 1.52 9.37 2.31
C GLN A 270 0.78 9.21 3.65
N LEU A 271 0.86 8.03 4.26
CA LEU A 271 0.32 7.79 5.61
C LEU A 271 1.07 8.60 6.67
N LEU A 272 2.40 8.73 6.57
CA LEU A 272 3.20 9.56 7.46
C LEU A 272 2.80 11.04 7.36
N LEU A 273 2.63 11.57 6.14
CA LEU A 273 2.21 12.95 5.93
C LEU A 273 0.82 13.20 6.53
N TRP A 274 -0.12 12.26 6.35
CA TRP A 274 -1.45 12.32 6.97
C TRP A 274 -1.40 12.39 8.51
N LEU A 275 -0.46 11.67 9.13
CA LEU A 275 -0.22 11.74 10.58
C LEU A 275 0.46 13.06 11.00
N LEU A 276 1.47 13.51 10.24
CA LEU A 276 2.22 14.73 10.53
C LEU A 276 1.35 15.98 10.46
N GLN A 277 0.31 15.97 9.62
CA GLN A 277 -0.68 17.05 9.55
C GLN A 277 -1.37 17.34 10.89
N THR A 278 -1.45 16.37 11.80
CA THR A 278 -2.14 16.53 13.09
C THR A 278 -1.19 16.57 14.28
N ALA A 279 0.12 16.38 14.05
CA ALA A 279 1.14 16.42 15.11
C ALA A 279 1.44 17.86 15.54
N GLU A 280 1.08 18.23 16.77
CA GLU A 280 1.16 19.60 17.27
C GLU A 280 2.50 19.91 18.00
N SER A 281 3.25 18.90 18.41
CA SER A 281 4.47 19.07 19.21
C SER A 281 5.53 17.99 18.94
N ALA A 282 6.77 18.26 19.34
CA ALA A 282 7.87 17.29 19.27
C ALA A 282 7.56 15.99 20.03
N ASP A 283 6.87 16.07 21.17
CA ASP A 283 6.46 14.90 21.96
C ASP A 283 5.44 14.05 21.21
N SER A 284 4.48 14.67 20.51
CA SER A 284 3.48 13.95 19.70
C SER A 284 4.09 13.18 18.53
N LEU A 285 5.28 13.58 18.07
CA LEU A 285 6.02 12.89 16.99
C LEU A 285 6.65 11.58 17.45
N ALA A 286 7.11 11.51 18.70
CA ALA A 286 7.65 10.30 19.29
C ALA A 286 6.60 9.19 19.43
N GLU A 287 5.32 9.57 19.44
CA GLU A 287 4.16 8.69 19.58
C GLU A 287 3.51 8.29 18.26
N LEU A 288 4.11 8.67 17.11
CA LEU A 288 3.54 8.34 15.81
C LEU A 288 3.53 6.83 15.57
N PRO A 289 2.41 6.28 15.09
CA PRO A 289 2.35 4.89 14.69
C PRO A 289 3.23 4.67 13.45
N ASP A 290 3.85 3.50 13.34
CA ASP A 290 4.76 3.17 12.24
C ASP A 290 3.97 2.68 11.00
N PRO A 291 3.97 3.43 9.88
CA PRO A 291 3.26 3.03 8.67
C PRO A 291 3.78 1.73 8.05
N ARG A 292 4.99 1.26 8.37
CA ARG A 292 5.50 -0.05 7.89
C ARG A 292 4.66 -1.22 8.39
N LEU A 293 3.99 -1.07 9.53
CA LEU A 293 3.10 -2.10 10.08
C LEU A 293 1.76 -2.16 9.35
N SER A 294 1.41 -1.13 8.59
CA SER A 294 0.20 -1.06 7.77
C SER A 294 0.47 -1.35 6.30
N VAL A 295 1.61 -0.92 5.75
CA VAL A 295 1.96 -1.14 4.34
C VAL A 295 3.03 -2.21 4.17
N ILE A 296 2.62 -3.34 3.63
CA ILE A 296 3.40 -4.58 3.52
C ILE A 296 3.87 -4.78 2.08
N PRO A 297 5.18 -4.95 1.82
CA PRO A 297 5.66 -5.28 0.49
C PRO A 297 5.32 -6.72 0.14
N GLY A 298 4.81 -6.95 -1.07
CA GLY A 298 4.53 -8.30 -1.55
C GLY A 298 3.51 -8.35 -2.69
N ASN A 299 3.53 -9.47 -3.39
CA ASN A 299 2.57 -9.81 -4.42
C ASN A 299 1.26 -10.28 -3.77
N ALA A 300 0.28 -9.39 -3.70
CA ALA A 300 -1.04 -9.68 -3.17
C ALA A 300 -1.75 -10.90 -3.80
N LEU A 301 -1.37 -11.26 -5.04
CA LEU A 301 -1.93 -12.41 -5.75
C LEU A 301 -1.20 -13.74 -5.45
N MET A 302 -0.06 -13.71 -4.78
CA MET A 302 0.71 -14.90 -4.41
C MET A 302 0.84 -15.01 -2.90
N GLY A 303 0.91 -16.23 -2.39
CA GLY A 303 1.01 -16.48 -0.95
C GLY A 303 -0.23 -17.13 -0.39
N LEU A 304 -0.09 -17.61 0.85
CA LEU A 304 -1.07 -18.46 1.51
C LEU A 304 -2.17 -17.59 2.14
N VAL A 305 -3.42 -17.77 1.69
CA VAL A 305 -4.60 -17.15 2.33
C VAL A 305 -4.91 -17.81 3.67
N HIS A 306 -4.73 -19.13 3.73
CA HIS A 306 -4.85 -19.93 4.93
C HIS A 306 -3.55 -20.69 5.17
N VAL A 307 -3.11 -20.75 6.41
CA VAL A 307 -1.92 -21.51 6.81
C VAL A 307 -2.37 -22.75 7.56
N ASP A 308 -1.92 -23.91 7.10
CA ASP A 308 -2.04 -25.19 7.79
C ASP A 308 -0.94 -25.25 8.87
N SER A 309 -1.33 -25.12 10.13
CA SER A 309 -0.40 -25.10 11.28
C SER A 309 0.39 -26.39 11.38
N GLU A 310 -0.25 -27.56 11.24
CA GLU A 310 0.44 -28.85 11.33
C GLU A 310 1.54 -28.98 10.27
N ARG A 311 1.29 -28.50 9.05
CA ARG A 311 2.31 -28.50 7.99
C ARG A 311 3.42 -27.48 8.28
N PHE A 312 3.08 -26.30 8.81
CA PHE A 312 4.06 -25.29 9.19
C PHE A 312 5.04 -25.82 10.23
N ASP A 313 4.53 -26.54 11.22
CA ASP A 313 5.31 -27.07 12.35
C ASP A 313 6.27 -28.19 11.90
N GLN A 314 5.93 -28.89 10.80
CA GLN A 314 6.79 -29.91 10.20
C GLN A 314 7.98 -29.32 9.41
N VAL A 315 7.99 -28.02 9.10
CA VAL A 315 9.09 -27.38 8.38
C VAL A 315 10.24 -27.11 9.36
N PRO A 316 11.44 -27.70 9.18
CA PRO A 316 12.55 -27.46 10.10
C PRO A 316 13.06 -26.02 9.97
N PRO A 317 13.43 -25.36 11.08
CA PRO A 317 14.04 -24.03 11.04
C PRO A 317 15.37 -24.07 10.28
N ARG A 318 15.59 -23.13 9.36
CA ARG A 318 16.84 -23.04 8.59
C ARG A 318 18.02 -22.73 9.51
N ARG A 319 18.95 -23.67 9.66
CA ARG A 319 20.30 -23.41 10.19
C ARG A 319 21.24 -23.06 9.03
N LYS A 320 21.54 -21.77 8.81
CA LYS A 320 22.73 -21.27 8.08
C LYS A 320 23.32 -20.11 8.92
N ALA A 321 24.44 -20.32 9.61
CA ALA A 321 25.83 -20.10 9.16
C ALA A 321 26.15 -18.60 8.96
N THR A 322 27.04 -18.09 9.83
CA THR A 322 27.57 -16.71 9.99
C THR A 322 26.60 -15.62 10.47
N ALA A 323 26.09 -15.76 11.69
CA ALA A 323 25.90 -14.58 12.53
C ALA A 323 27.24 -14.30 13.21
N THR A 324 27.81 -13.13 12.94
CA THR A 324 28.90 -12.53 13.72
C THR A 324 28.55 -12.63 15.22
N PRO A 325 29.48 -13.00 16.12
CA PRO A 325 29.16 -13.08 17.53
C PRO A 325 28.99 -11.66 18.06
N VAL A 326 27.75 -11.21 18.20
CA VAL A 326 27.46 -10.07 19.07
C VAL A 326 27.70 -10.58 20.49
N LEU A 327 28.91 -10.35 20.98
CA LEU A 327 29.29 -10.47 22.38
C LEU A 327 28.55 -9.40 23.18
N GLN A 328 27.31 -9.69 23.57
CA GLN A 328 26.65 -9.13 24.74
C GLN A 328 25.63 -10.16 25.26
N GLY A 329 25.70 -10.42 26.56
CA GLY A 329 25.33 -11.70 27.16
C GLY A 329 23.87 -12.14 27.00
N ASN A 330 23.69 -13.44 26.73
CA ASN A 330 22.59 -14.31 27.19
C ASN A 330 21.16 -13.75 27.30
N LEU A 331 20.72 -12.88 26.39
CA LEU A 331 19.30 -12.52 26.21
C LEU A 331 18.78 -12.79 24.78
N LEU A 332 19.62 -13.39 23.92
CA LEU A 332 19.38 -13.56 22.48
C LEU A 332 19.59 -15.01 21.96
N GLN A 333 19.08 -16.03 22.66
CA GLN A 333 18.87 -17.38 22.08
C GLN A 333 17.45 -17.88 22.37
N PRO A 334 16.79 -18.55 21.40
CA PRO A 334 16.48 -18.05 20.07
C PRO A 334 14.96 -17.88 19.90
N LEU A 335 14.54 -17.09 18.91
CA LEU A 335 13.21 -17.18 18.31
C LEU A 335 13.06 -18.54 17.58
N LEU A 336 13.01 -19.62 18.35
CA LEU A 336 12.51 -20.92 17.92
C LEU A 336 11.10 -21.06 18.49
N ALA A 337 10.17 -20.23 18.02
CA ALA A 337 8.79 -20.70 17.99
C ALA A 337 8.78 -21.77 16.90
N ASP A 338 8.88 -23.04 17.29
CA ASP A 338 8.85 -24.15 16.33
C ASP A 338 7.44 -24.29 15.74
N ASP A 339 6.40 -23.93 16.50
CA ASP A 339 5.02 -24.00 16.06
C ASP A 339 4.42 -22.66 15.57
N TYR A 340 3.42 -22.77 14.72
CA TYR A 340 2.74 -21.65 14.06
C TYR A 340 1.96 -20.77 15.03
N GLU A 341 1.26 -21.37 15.99
CA GLU A 341 0.41 -20.65 16.93
C GLU A 341 1.21 -19.78 17.89
N ASP A 342 2.34 -20.28 18.40
CA ASP A 342 3.26 -19.53 19.24
C ASP A 342 3.93 -18.41 18.45
N THR A 343 4.31 -18.66 17.17
CA THR A 343 4.86 -17.62 16.29
C THR A 343 3.86 -16.49 16.10
N LEU A 344 2.61 -16.81 15.78
CA LEU A 344 1.52 -15.83 15.62
C LEU A 344 1.23 -15.10 16.93
N ARG A 345 1.11 -15.82 18.06
CA ARG A 345 0.81 -15.24 19.36
C ARG A 345 1.90 -14.27 19.79
N GLN A 346 3.17 -14.64 19.63
CA GLN A 346 4.29 -13.75 19.95
C GLN A 346 4.29 -12.52 19.05
N GLN A 347 4.08 -12.68 17.75
CA GLN A 347 3.97 -11.56 16.82
C GLN A 347 2.83 -10.60 17.23
N GLN A 348 1.65 -11.13 17.54
CA GLN A 348 0.50 -10.34 17.97
C GLN A 348 0.75 -9.61 19.28
N ILE A 349 1.29 -10.29 20.29
CA ILE A 349 1.66 -9.68 21.58
C ILE A 349 2.65 -8.53 21.35
N HIS A 350 3.68 -8.72 20.51
CA HIS A 350 4.64 -7.65 20.23
C HIS A 350 4.03 -6.50 19.43
N LEU A 351 3.14 -6.78 18.47
CA LEU A 351 2.39 -5.75 17.75
C LEU A 351 1.47 -4.96 18.67
N GLU A 352 0.72 -5.64 19.54
CA GLU A 352 -0.14 -5.00 20.54
C GLU A 352 0.68 -4.17 21.54
N HIS A 353 1.82 -4.69 22.01
CA HIS A 353 2.73 -3.91 22.86
C HIS A 353 3.29 -2.70 22.13
N TYR A 354 3.69 -2.84 20.86
CA TYR A 354 4.19 -1.72 20.05
C TYR A 354 3.11 -0.67 19.84
N ARG A 355 1.86 -1.09 19.57
CA ARG A 355 0.70 -0.21 19.42
C ARG A 355 0.30 0.46 20.73
N SER A 356 0.36 -0.27 21.85
CA SER A 356 -0.02 0.20 23.19
C SER A 356 1.08 1.02 23.91
N GLN A 357 2.30 1.05 23.37
CA GLN A 357 3.48 1.71 23.94
C GLN A 357 3.41 3.23 24.07
N THR A 358 2.25 3.80 23.84
CA THR A 358 1.98 5.23 24.00
C THR A 358 1.20 5.60 25.26
N TYR A 359 1.02 4.71 26.26
CA TYR A 359 0.40 5.17 27.52
C TYR A 359 0.81 4.52 28.86
N LEU A 360 1.31 3.26 28.96
CA LEU A 360 1.31 2.56 30.27
C LEU A 360 2.59 1.84 30.73
N LEU A 361 3.61 1.62 29.88
CA LEU A 361 4.77 0.78 30.25
C LEU A 361 6.01 1.55 30.73
N SER A 362 6.05 2.87 30.57
CA SER A 362 7.16 3.72 31.05
C SER A 362 7.14 3.90 32.57
N GLU A 363 5.96 3.87 33.20
CA GLU A 363 5.83 4.14 34.64
C GLU A 363 6.32 2.99 35.54
N GLY A 364 6.49 1.77 35.01
CA GLY A 364 6.80 0.59 35.82
C GLY A 364 8.23 0.04 35.73
N THR A 365 8.97 0.32 34.65
CA THR A 365 10.20 -0.43 34.29
C THR A 365 11.49 0.38 34.28
N GLY A 366 11.42 1.72 34.32
CA GLY A 366 12.60 2.60 34.23
C GLY A 366 13.29 2.60 32.86
N VAL A 367 12.76 1.87 31.87
CA VAL A 367 13.27 1.85 30.48
C VAL A 367 12.51 2.91 29.67
N PRO A 368 13.19 3.84 28.96
CA PRO A 368 12.53 4.84 28.14
C PRO A 368 11.63 4.22 27.05
N ALA A 369 10.48 4.84 26.76
CA ALA A 369 9.47 4.32 25.83
C ALA A 369 10.05 4.01 24.43
N TYR A 370 10.94 4.87 23.93
CA TYR A 370 11.57 4.68 22.62
C TYR A 370 12.47 3.43 22.55
N VAL A 371 13.16 3.06 23.63
CA VAL A 371 14.01 1.84 23.67
C VAL A 371 13.12 0.62 23.55
N GLN A 372 11.99 0.65 24.24
CA GLN A 372 11.02 -0.44 24.18
C GLN A 372 10.39 -0.54 22.78
N ALA A 373 10.11 0.58 22.12
CA ALA A 373 9.57 0.60 20.75
C ALA A 373 10.56 0.03 19.73
N ALA A 374 11.81 0.49 19.77
CA ALA A 374 12.87 -0.06 18.91
C ALA A 374 13.05 -1.57 19.13
N PHE A 375 13.11 -2.02 20.39
CA PHE A 375 13.24 -3.44 20.73
C PHE A 375 12.06 -4.29 20.22
N LEU A 376 10.83 -3.79 20.34
CA LEU A 376 9.66 -4.50 19.82
C LEU A 376 9.64 -4.56 18.30
N SER A 377 10.00 -3.46 17.62
CA SER A 377 10.13 -3.45 16.15
C SER A 377 11.12 -4.51 15.68
N ASP A 378 12.33 -4.55 16.25
CA ASP A 378 13.36 -5.55 15.91
C ASP A 378 12.86 -6.99 16.10
N ARG A 379 12.08 -7.21 17.17
CA ARG A 379 11.51 -8.51 17.50
C ARG A 379 10.40 -8.92 16.52
N ILE A 380 9.54 -7.99 16.12
CA ILE A 380 8.51 -8.20 15.08
C ILE A 380 9.19 -8.57 13.76
N ASP A 381 10.20 -7.81 13.35
CA ASP A 381 10.91 -8.05 12.10
C ASP A 381 11.64 -9.40 12.10
N ALA A 382 12.23 -9.79 13.23
CA ALA A 382 12.86 -11.09 13.37
C ALA A 382 11.85 -12.25 13.27
N LEU A 383 10.67 -12.12 13.90
CA LEU A 383 9.59 -13.09 13.80
C LEU A 383 9.06 -13.20 12.37
N ASN A 384 8.82 -12.06 11.71
CA ASN A 384 8.36 -12.02 10.32
C ASN A 384 9.33 -12.78 9.39
N ARG A 385 10.64 -12.52 9.48
CA ARG A 385 11.65 -13.21 8.65
C ARG A 385 11.66 -14.73 8.85
N VAL A 386 11.52 -15.18 10.10
CA VAL A 386 11.48 -16.62 10.43
C VAL A 386 10.21 -17.25 9.85
N ALA A 387 9.06 -16.61 10.05
CA ALA A 387 7.78 -17.09 9.55
C ALA A 387 7.76 -17.12 8.01
N GLU A 388 8.18 -16.05 7.33
CA GLU A 388 8.29 -15.97 5.87
C GLU A 388 9.11 -17.12 5.29
N THR A 389 10.24 -17.47 5.93
CA THR A 389 11.07 -18.59 5.48
C THR A 389 10.30 -19.92 5.50
N LYS A 390 9.55 -20.19 6.57
CA LYS A 390 8.75 -21.43 6.70
C LYS A 390 7.55 -21.40 5.75
N LEU A 391 6.88 -20.25 5.61
CA LEU A 391 5.73 -20.07 4.72
C LEU A 391 6.11 -20.18 3.23
N ASN A 392 7.26 -19.64 2.82
CA ASN A 392 7.80 -19.83 1.47
C ASN A 392 8.07 -21.32 1.19
N HIS A 393 8.56 -22.07 2.18
CA HIS A 393 8.77 -23.50 2.04
C HIS A 393 7.44 -24.28 1.90
N LEU A 394 6.40 -23.89 2.65
CA LEU A 394 5.07 -24.46 2.48
C LEU A 394 4.51 -24.19 1.10
N LEU A 395 4.62 -22.94 0.63
CA LEU A 395 4.18 -22.56 -0.72
C LEU A 395 4.99 -23.32 -1.79
N LEU A 396 6.30 -23.51 -1.58
CA LEU A 396 7.12 -24.35 -2.46
C LEU A 396 6.57 -25.78 -2.57
N ASN A 397 6.22 -26.39 -1.43
CA ASN A 397 5.69 -27.75 -1.39
C ASN A 397 4.31 -27.82 -2.07
N GLU A 398 3.42 -26.85 -1.85
CA GLU A 398 2.14 -26.77 -2.54
C GLU A 398 2.33 -26.66 -4.06
N LEU A 399 3.08 -25.65 -4.52
CA LEU A 399 3.25 -25.41 -5.94
C LEU A 399 3.99 -26.57 -6.62
N SER A 400 5.11 -27.02 -6.06
CA SER A 400 5.95 -28.03 -6.69
C SER A 400 5.45 -29.45 -6.52
N GLN A 401 5.05 -29.87 -5.31
CA GLN A 401 4.73 -31.27 -5.02
C GLN A 401 3.24 -31.57 -5.24
N GLN A 402 2.34 -30.68 -4.81
CA GLN A 402 0.89 -30.93 -4.87
C GLN A 402 0.31 -30.54 -6.23
N LEU A 403 0.69 -29.37 -6.76
CA LEU A 403 0.22 -28.88 -8.06
C LEU A 403 1.11 -29.29 -9.23
N GLY A 404 2.27 -29.90 -8.95
CA GLY A 404 3.20 -30.38 -9.98
C GLY A 404 3.78 -29.28 -10.87
N LEU A 405 3.84 -28.04 -10.37
CA LEU A 405 4.45 -26.92 -11.10
C LEU A 405 5.95 -27.16 -11.28
N ARG A 406 6.44 -26.74 -12.45
CA ARG A 406 7.83 -26.82 -12.83
C ARG A 406 8.23 -25.50 -13.46
N HIS A 407 9.49 -25.13 -13.28
CA HIS A 407 10.07 -23.97 -13.96
C HIS A 407 10.89 -24.44 -15.16
N ARG A 408 11.04 -23.58 -16.17
CA ARG A 408 12.05 -23.81 -17.21
C ARG A 408 13.46 -23.82 -16.61
N ASP A 409 14.33 -24.63 -17.19
CA ASP A 409 15.74 -24.67 -16.81
C ASP A 409 16.40 -23.29 -16.98
N ARG A 410 17.48 -23.04 -16.24
CA ARG A 410 18.23 -21.77 -16.32
C ARG A 410 19.12 -21.69 -17.55
N ASP A 411 19.43 -22.84 -18.15
CA ASP A 411 20.14 -22.92 -19.43
C ASP A 411 19.22 -22.41 -20.57
N PRO A 412 19.56 -21.28 -21.23
CA PRO A 412 18.74 -20.69 -22.29
C PRO A 412 18.51 -21.60 -23.50
N GLU A 413 19.36 -22.61 -23.72
CA GLU A 413 19.25 -23.57 -24.83
C GLU A 413 18.43 -24.81 -24.46
N SER A 414 18.23 -25.05 -23.16
CA SER A 414 17.50 -26.20 -22.65
C SER A 414 15.99 -25.96 -22.65
N GLN A 415 15.24 -26.80 -23.37
CA GLN A 415 13.77 -26.83 -23.26
C GLN A 415 13.28 -27.66 -22.06
N ARG A 416 14.19 -28.09 -21.16
CA ARG A 416 13.84 -28.95 -20.04
C ARG A 416 13.13 -28.18 -18.94
N GLN A 417 12.26 -28.88 -18.23
CA GLN A 417 11.60 -28.38 -17.04
C GLN A 417 12.25 -28.97 -15.79
N ARG A 418 12.50 -28.13 -14.79
CA ARG A 418 13.05 -28.52 -13.48
C ARG A 418 12.02 -28.31 -12.37
N LEU A 419 12.26 -28.97 -11.24
CA LEU A 419 11.51 -28.70 -10.01
C LEU A 419 11.75 -27.25 -9.55
N LEU A 420 10.77 -26.73 -8.82
CA LEU A 420 10.88 -25.42 -8.20
C LEU A 420 11.92 -25.44 -7.08
N THR A 421 12.53 -24.29 -6.88
CA THR A 421 13.48 -24.02 -5.81
C THR A 421 12.94 -22.88 -4.95
N GLU A 422 13.49 -22.70 -3.75
CA GLU A 422 13.09 -21.58 -2.89
C GLU A 422 13.31 -20.22 -3.56
N ALA A 423 14.39 -20.06 -4.34
CA ALA A 423 14.63 -18.82 -5.08
C ALA A 423 13.52 -18.51 -6.11
N ASP A 424 12.84 -19.53 -6.64
CA ASP A 424 11.70 -19.32 -7.53
C ASP A 424 10.48 -18.81 -6.76
N ILE A 425 10.33 -19.21 -5.49
CA ILE A 425 9.27 -18.71 -4.60
C ILE A 425 9.59 -17.30 -4.13
N ASP A 426 10.83 -17.04 -3.71
CA ASP A 426 11.27 -15.71 -3.29
C ASP A 426 11.07 -14.68 -4.42
N ALA A 427 11.30 -15.08 -5.69
CA ALA A 427 11.07 -14.24 -6.87
C ALA A 427 9.58 -13.96 -7.18
N LEU A 428 8.65 -14.71 -6.58
CA LEU A 428 7.21 -14.38 -6.62
C LEU A 428 6.83 -13.29 -5.63
N HIS A 429 7.70 -13.00 -4.66
CA HIS A 429 7.46 -12.10 -3.54
C HIS A 429 6.11 -12.37 -2.85
N PRO A 430 5.81 -13.60 -2.40
CA PRO A 430 4.48 -13.95 -1.90
C PRO A 430 4.09 -13.13 -0.67
N LEU A 431 2.85 -12.66 -0.63
CA LEU A 431 2.24 -12.08 0.55
C LEU A 431 1.39 -13.13 1.27
N HIS A 432 1.86 -13.63 2.40
CA HIS A 432 1.17 -14.66 3.17
C HIS A 432 0.07 -14.06 4.05
N TRP A 433 -1.08 -13.76 3.44
CA TRP A 433 -2.25 -13.17 4.09
C TRP A 433 -2.65 -13.87 5.39
N GLY A 434 -2.63 -15.21 5.42
CA GLY A 434 -2.98 -16.00 6.60
C GLY A 434 -2.09 -15.74 7.81
N PHE A 435 -0.88 -15.21 7.61
CA PHE A 435 0.04 -14.81 8.67
C PHE A 435 -0.08 -13.31 8.97
N HIS A 436 0.18 -12.44 7.98
CA HIS A 436 0.22 -10.99 8.19
C HIS A 436 -1.13 -10.39 8.60
N CYS A 437 -2.24 -10.99 8.15
CA CYS A 437 -3.59 -10.52 8.41
C CYS A 437 -4.39 -11.52 9.25
N HIS A 438 -3.72 -12.40 10.00
CA HIS A 438 -4.38 -13.44 10.80
C HIS A 438 -5.52 -12.91 11.70
N PRO A 439 -5.37 -11.81 12.47
CA PRO A 439 -6.44 -11.30 13.33
C PRO A 439 -7.70 -10.86 12.57
N ILE A 440 -7.56 -10.46 11.30
CA ILE A 440 -8.63 -9.99 10.43
C ILE A 440 -9.30 -11.19 9.74
N LEU A 441 -8.48 -12.07 9.15
CA LEU A 441 -8.98 -13.26 8.45
C LEU A 441 -9.64 -14.28 9.39
N SER A 442 -9.21 -14.37 10.65
CA SER A 442 -9.87 -15.19 11.67
C SER A 442 -11.27 -14.68 12.05
N ARG A 443 -11.56 -13.40 11.79
CA ARG A 443 -12.91 -12.80 11.93
C ARG A 443 -13.73 -12.87 10.63
N GLY A 444 -13.21 -13.56 9.62
CA GLY A 444 -13.89 -13.80 8.35
C GLY A 444 -13.41 -12.94 7.18
N GLY A 445 -12.54 -11.94 7.40
CA GLY A 445 -12.01 -11.09 6.34
C GLY A 445 -12.10 -9.59 6.67
N PHE A 446 -11.77 -8.76 5.69
CA PHE A 446 -11.79 -7.30 5.79
C PHE A 446 -13.21 -6.73 5.68
N ASP A 447 -13.46 -5.63 6.40
CA ASP A 447 -14.71 -4.87 6.33
C ASP A 447 -14.81 -4.08 5.02
N LEU A 448 -13.71 -3.42 4.66
CA LEU A 448 -13.63 -2.48 3.54
C LEU A 448 -12.41 -2.82 2.67
N ILE A 449 -12.62 -2.92 1.36
CA ILE A 449 -11.51 -3.07 0.40
C ILE A 449 -11.69 -2.08 -0.76
N LEU A 450 -10.70 -1.22 -0.99
CA LEU A 450 -10.63 -0.41 -2.21
C LEU A 450 -9.38 -0.71 -3.01
N CYS A 451 -9.48 -0.59 -4.32
CA CYS A 451 -8.35 -0.90 -5.18
C CYS A 451 -8.50 -0.29 -6.57
N HIS A 452 -7.41 0.24 -7.13
CA HIS A 452 -7.25 0.40 -8.57
C HIS A 452 -6.13 -0.55 -9.03
N PRO A 453 -6.46 -1.83 -9.32
CA PRO A 453 -5.44 -2.83 -9.60
C PRO A 453 -4.67 -2.53 -10.90
N PRO A 454 -3.48 -3.14 -11.08
CA PRO A 454 -2.85 -3.24 -12.38
C PRO A 454 -3.82 -3.81 -13.41
N THR A 455 -3.81 -3.27 -14.63
CA THR A 455 -4.80 -3.60 -15.66
C THR A 455 -4.15 -4.13 -16.92
N GLY A 456 -4.84 -5.05 -17.59
CA GLY A 456 -4.46 -5.56 -18.89
C GLY A 456 -4.12 -7.06 -18.86
N PRO A 457 -3.85 -7.63 -20.04
CA PRO A 457 -3.53 -9.05 -20.14
C PRO A 457 -2.24 -9.36 -19.39
N LEU A 458 -2.25 -10.44 -18.62
CA LEU A 458 -1.05 -11.01 -18.03
C LEU A 458 -0.17 -11.51 -19.19
N GLN A 459 0.85 -10.76 -19.59
CA GLN A 459 1.76 -11.12 -20.67
C GLN A 459 3.10 -10.41 -20.54
N PRO A 460 4.17 -10.94 -21.16
CA PRO A 460 5.46 -10.26 -21.18
C PRO A 460 5.36 -8.92 -21.89
N THR A 461 5.94 -7.87 -21.30
CA THR A 461 5.99 -6.52 -21.88
C THR A 461 7.44 -6.02 -21.91
N ALA A 462 7.76 -5.13 -22.87
CA ALA A 462 9.10 -4.56 -22.98
C ALA A 462 9.48 -3.82 -21.69
N THR A 463 8.56 -2.97 -21.24
CA THR A 463 8.61 -2.26 -19.97
C THR A 463 8.87 -3.19 -18.77
N GLY A 464 8.11 -4.29 -18.66
CA GLY A 464 8.28 -5.25 -17.57
C GLY A 464 9.63 -5.98 -17.60
N ALA A 465 10.17 -6.27 -18.79
CA ALA A 465 11.50 -6.85 -18.91
C ALA A 465 12.60 -5.85 -18.53
N PHE A 466 12.43 -4.57 -18.89
CA PHE A 466 13.33 -3.49 -18.51
C PHE A 466 13.36 -3.28 -16.99
N ASP A 467 12.20 -3.11 -16.38
CA ASP A 467 12.06 -2.77 -14.95
C ASP A 467 12.60 -3.86 -14.01
N GLN A 468 12.62 -5.12 -14.47
CA GLN A 468 13.23 -6.21 -13.70
C GLN A 468 14.75 -6.14 -13.62
N ASN A 469 15.40 -5.64 -14.69
CA ASN A 469 16.86 -5.67 -14.84
C ASN A 469 17.42 -4.37 -15.44
N PRO A 470 17.10 -3.17 -14.90
CA PRO A 470 17.49 -1.90 -15.51
C PRO A 470 19.01 -1.79 -15.66
N ASP A 471 19.78 -2.30 -14.70
CA ASP A 471 21.25 -2.30 -14.71
C ASP A 471 21.83 -3.01 -15.94
N ALA A 472 21.19 -4.11 -16.36
CA ALA A 472 21.64 -4.90 -17.49
C ALA A 472 21.35 -4.18 -18.82
N PHE A 473 20.26 -3.41 -18.89
CA PHE A 473 19.97 -2.55 -20.05
C PHE A 473 20.88 -1.31 -20.08
N ASP A 474 21.16 -0.69 -18.94
CA ASP A 474 22.10 0.44 -18.80
C ASP A 474 23.49 0.05 -19.33
N GLN A 475 23.97 -1.15 -18.99
CA GLN A 475 25.26 -1.67 -19.49
C GLN A 475 25.30 -1.84 -21.02
N GLN A 476 24.15 -1.98 -21.66
CA GLN A 476 24.03 -2.02 -23.12
C GLN A 476 23.78 -0.62 -23.74
N GLY A 477 23.70 0.43 -22.92
CA GLY A 477 23.37 1.79 -23.37
C GLY A 477 21.93 1.93 -23.89
N ILE A 478 21.01 1.07 -23.42
CA ILE A 478 19.61 1.04 -23.86
C ILE A 478 18.76 1.72 -22.80
N THR A 479 18.03 2.76 -23.20
CA THR A 479 17.05 3.43 -22.33
C THR A 479 15.72 2.69 -22.36
N ARG A 480 14.89 2.89 -21.32
CA ARG A 480 13.53 2.34 -21.27
C ARG A 480 12.70 2.74 -22.49
N GLU A 481 12.73 4.03 -22.83
CA GLU A 481 11.99 4.57 -23.96
C GLU A 481 12.45 3.96 -25.29
N SER A 482 13.76 3.78 -25.51
CA SER A 482 14.25 3.17 -26.75
C SER A 482 13.90 1.68 -26.83
N PHE A 483 13.90 0.97 -25.69
CA PHE A 483 13.46 -0.42 -25.63
C PHE A 483 11.96 -0.58 -25.87
N ASP A 484 11.13 0.27 -25.27
CA ASP A 484 9.68 0.22 -25.45
C ASP A 484 9.29 0.41 -26.93
N HIS A 485 9.96 1.31 -27.66
CA HIS A 485 9.68 1.57 -29.08
C HIS A 485 10.33 0.55 -30.04
N ASN A 486 11.54 0.06 -29.74
CA ASN A 486 12.35 -0.74 -30.68
C ASN A 486 12.70 -2.15 -30.16
N SER A 487 11.93 -2.68 -29.20
CA SER A 487 12.24 -3.94 -28.50
C SER A 487 12.58 -5.11 -29.42
N THR A 488 11.88 -5.28 -30.54
CA THR A 488 12.15 -6.37 -31.48
C THR A 488 13.52 -6.23 -32.14
N GLN A 489 13.84 -5.05 -32.66
CA GLN A 489 15.14 -4.78 -33.30
C GLN A 489 16.28 -4.89 -32.30
N LEU A 490 16.12 -4.31 -31.10
CA LEU A 490 17.13 -4.38 -30.04
C LEU A 490 17.40 -5.81 -29.58
N ARG A 491 16.38 -6.67 -29.52
CA ARG A 491 16.54 -8.10 -29.21
C ARG A 491 17.25 -8.87 -30.32
N GLU A 492 17.07 -8.49 -31.58
CA GLU A 492 17.76 -9.13 -32.71
C GLU A 492 19.25 -8.79 -32.74
N VAL A 493 19.62 -7.55 -32.42
CA VAL A 493 21.00 -7.07 -32.51
C VAL A 493 21.82 -7.25 -31.23
N ALA A 494 21.18 -7.39 -30.07
CA ALA A 494 21.84 -7.52 -28.78
C ALA A 494 21.46 -8.84 -28.06
N PRO A 495 22.28 -9.91 -28.16
CA PRO A 495 22.03 -11.19 -27.49
C PRO A 495 21.77 -11.10 -25.97
N PRO A 496 22.46 -10.25 -25.19
CA PRO A 496 22.15 -10.06 -23.76
C PRO A 496 20.70 -9.59 -23.52
N VAL A 497 20.19 -8.70 -24.38
CA VAL A 497 18.83 -8.15 -24.27
C VAL A 497 17.79 -9.22 -24.58
N GLU A 498 18.02 -10.07 -25.58
CA GLU A 498 17.16 -11.22 -25.86
C GLU A 498 17.18 -12.25 -24.72
N ALA A 499 18.31 -12.45 -24.04
CA ALA A 499 18.36 -13.30 -22.85
C ALA A 499 17.51 -12.75 -21.70
N LEU A 500 17.58 -11.43 -21.43
CA LEU A 500 16.73 -10.76 -20.43
C LEU A 500 15.24 -10.88 -20.78
N TRP A 501 14.89 -10.64 -22.04
CA TRP A 501 13.53 -10.81 -22.55
C TRP A 501 13.01 -12.23 -22.38
N ARG A 502 13.82 -13.24 -22.71
CA ARG A 502 13.47 -14.65 -22.51
C ARG A 502 13.22 -14.97 -21.05
N SER A 503 14.07 -14.48 -20.15
CA SER A 503 13.90 -14.64 -18.69
C SER A 503 12.57 -14.05 -18.23
N HIS A 504 12.26 -12.81 -18.60
CA HIS A 504 10.99 -12.15 -18.26
C HIS A 504 9.78 -12.92 -18.83
N ARG A 505 9.87 -13.36 -20.09
CA ARG A 505 8.82 -14.16 -20.74
C ARG A 505 8.57 -15.47 -20.01
N ASP A 506 9.63 -16.16 -19.61
CA ASP A 506 9.53 -17.44 -18.94
C ASP A 506 8.97 -17.29 -17.51
N GLN A 507 9.31 -16.20 -16.81
CA GLN A 507 8.68 -15.84 -15.53
C GLN A 507 7.17 -15.57 -15.69
N MET A 508 6.77 -14.82 -16.73
CA MET A 508 5.34 -14.57 -17.01
C MET A 508 4.60 -15.86 -17.38
N ALA A 509 5.25 -16.79 -18.08
CA ALA A 509 4.69 -18.10 -18.36
C ALA A 509 4.49 -18.92 -17.08
N PHE A 510 5.49 -18.91 -16.18
CA PHE A 510 5.40 -19.55 -14.88
C PHE A 510 4.25 -18.98 -14.03
N LEU A 511 4.13 -17.66 -13.94
CA LEU A 511 3.01 -17.00 -13.23
C LEU A 511 1.63 -17.44 -13.76
N LYS A 512 1.47 -17.51 -15.08
CA LYS A 512 0.22 -18.00 -15.71
C LYS A 512 -0.10 -19.43 -15.30
N ASP A 513 0.92 -20.29 -15.25
CA ASP A 513 0.74 -21.69 -14.86
C ASP A 513 0.39 -21.80 -13.37
N CYS A 514 1.00 -20.98 -12.51
CA CYS A 514 0.61 -20.86 -11.10
C CYS A 514 -0.86 -20.49 -10.96
N PHE A 515 -1.30 -19.37 -11.55
CA PHE A 515 -2.68 -18.90 -11.41
C PHE A 515 -3.72 -19.89 -11.93
N ARG A 516 -3.41 -20.65 -12.99
CA ARG A 516 -4.31 -21.69 -13.51
C ARG A 516 -4.44 -22.93 -12.63
N ARG A 517 -3.46 -23.19 -11.76
CA ARG A 517 -3.44 -24.38 -10.90
C ARG A 517 -3.84 -24.07 -9.46
N LEU A 518 -3.60 -22.84 -9.01
CA LEU A 518 -4.07 -22.35 -7.73
C LEU A 518 -5.59 -22.33 -7.70
N ARG A 519 -6.16 -22.86 -6.62
CA ARG A 519 -7.62 -22.92 -6.43
C ARG A 519 -8.23 -21.54 -6.20
N ASP A 520 -7.42 -20.61 -5.71
CA ASP A 520 -7.78 -19.21 -5.42
C ASP A 520 -8.18 -18.40 -6.66
N TYR A 521 -7.94 -18.89 -7.88
CA TYR A 521 -8.25 -18.15 -9.11
C TYR A 521 -9.13 -18.93 -10.06
N ARG A 522 -10.00 -19.77 -9.50
CA ARG A 522 -10.86 -20.68 -10.27
C ARG A 522 -11.67 -19.92 -11.31
N TYR A 523 -12.25 -18.78 -10.97
CA TYR A 523 -13.22 -18.10 -11.84
C TYR A 523 -12.55 -17.15 -12.84
N ALA A 524 -11.50 -16.45 -12.45
CA ALA A 524 -10.70 -15.59 -13.32
C ALA A 524 -9.87 -16.39 -14.34
N THR A 525 -9.59 -17.68 -14.07
CA THR A 525 -8.82 -18.55 -14.98
C THR A 525 -9.67 -19.55 -15.76
N GLN A 526 -10.95 -19.72 -15.41
CA GLN A 526 -11.85 -20.63 -16.11
C GLN A 526 -12.16 -20.13 -17.53
N PRO A 527 -12.03 -20.97 -18.57
CA PRO A 527 -12.42 -20.59 -19.91
C PRO A 527 -13.94 -20.50 -20.06
N ALA A 528 -14.39 -19.61 -20.95
CA ALA A 528 -15.79 -19.58 -21.39
C ALA A 528 -16.18 -20.87 -22.14
N PRO A 529 -17.48 -21.24 -22.23
CA PRO A 529 -17.95 -22.52 -22.81
C PRO A 529 -17.44 -22.87 -24.23
N HIS A 530 -16.96 -21.87 -24.99
CA HIS A 530 -16.44 -22.02 -26.35
C HIS A 530 -14.92 -21.76 -26.48
N GLN A 531 -14.21 -21.62 -25.36
CA GLN A 531 -12.76 -21.36 -25.35
C GLN A 531 -12.01 -22.55 -24.75
N ARG A 532 -10.89 -22.93 -25.37
CA ARG A 532 -10.00 -23.98 -24.81
C ARG A 532 -9.21 -23.49 -23.60
N GLN A 533 -8.89 -22.20 -23.55
CA GLN A 533 -8.08 -21.61 -22.48
C GLN A 533 -8.46 -20.14 -22.29
N ALA A 534 -8.55 -19.71 -21.03
CA ALA A 534 -8.78 -18.31 -20.69
C ALA A 534 -7.52 -17.47 -20.90
N LYS A 535 -7.72 -16.28 -21.46
CA LYS A 535 -6.76 -15.18 -21.34
C LYS A 535 -6.84 -14.64 -19.91
N LEU A 536 -5.69 -14.48 -19.27
CA LEU A 536 -5.61 -13.97 -17.90
C LEU A 536 -5.39 -12.46 -17.93
N TYR A 537 -6.00 -11.77 -16.97
CA TYR A 537 -5.94 -10.32 -16.81
C TYR A 537 -5.66 -10.00 -15.35
N TRP A 538 -4.79 -9.04 -15.08
CA TRP A 538 -4.38 -8.68 -13.72
C TRP A 538 -5.58 -8.25 -12.88
N GLU A 539 -6.39 -7.33 -13.39
CA GLU A 539 -7.53 -6.75 -12.70
C GLU A 539 -8.60 -7.79 -12.33
N ARG A 540 -8.69 -8.89 -13.09
CA ARG A 540 -9.65 -9.99 -12.84
C ARG A 540 -9.16 -10.92 -11.72
N LEU A 541 -7.86 -11.19 -11.68
CA LEU A 541 -7.24 -11.95 -10.58
C LEU A 541 -7.33 -11.17 -9.27
N TYR A 542 -7.07 -9.86 -9.31
CA TYR A 542 -7.26 -8.97 -8.16
C TYR A 542 -8.71 -8.95 -7.70
N LEU A 543 -9.68 -8.84 -8.60
CA LEU A 543 -11.10 -8.84 -8.23
C LEU A 543 -11.52 -10.13 -7.51
N GLU A 544 -11.09 -11.30 -7.99
CA GLU A 544 -11.36 -12.57 -7.30
C GLU A 544 -10.70 -12.63 -5.92
N ARG A 545 -9.43 -12.19 -5.80
CA ARG A 545 -8.72 -12.10 -4.52
C ARG A 545 -9.39 -11.14 -3.54
N ILE A 546 -9.82 -9.97 -3.99
CA ILE A 546 -10.53 -8.96 -3.18
C ILE A 546 -11.79 -9.57 -2.56
N VAL A 547 -12.64 -10.20 -3.38
CA VAL A 547 -13.89 -10.81 -2.90
C VAL A 547 -13.61 -11.99 -1.97
N GLN A 548 -12.51 -12.72 -2.14
CA GLN A 548 -12.09 -13.76 -1.19
C GLN A 548 -11.71 -13.18 0.17
N LEU A 549 -10.98 -12.06 0.20
CA LEU A 549 -10.50 -11.40 1.41
C LEU A 549 -11.58 -10.61 2.17
N LEU A 550 -12.71 -10.27 1.53
CA LEU A 550 -13.86 -9.65 2.21
C LEU A 550 -14.47 -10.60 3.24
N ARG A 551 -14.91 -10.06 4.38
CA ARG A 551 -15.82 -10.79 5.27
C ARG A 551 -17.25 -10.82 4.72
N PRO A 552 -18.11 -11.75 5.18
CA PRO A 552 -19.55 -11.63 4.95
C PRO A 552 -20.07 -10.27 5.45
N GLY A 553 -20.79 -9.55 4.59
CA GLY A 553 -21.24 -8.17 4.79
C GLY A 553 -20.17 -7.10 4.55
N GLY A 554 -18.95 -7.48 4.16
CA GLY A 554 -17.89 -6.52 3.81
C GLY A 554 -18.14 -5.88 2.44
N HIS A 555 -17.63 -4.66 2.28
CA HIS A 555 -17.81 -3.81 1.11
C HIS A 555 -16.50 -3.67 0.33
N ALA A 556 -16.58 -3.72 -1.01
CA ALA A 556 -15.46 -3.39 -1.87
C ALA A 556 -15.83 -2.37 -2.94
N ALA A 557 -14.86 -1.52 -3.30
CA ALA A 557 -14.94 -0.56 -4.40
C ALA A 557 -13.68 -0.66 -5.28
N VAL A 558 -13.83 -1.17 -6.49
CA VAL A 558 -12.70 -1.48 -7.39
C VAL A 558 -12.82 -0.71 -8.70
N LEU A 559 -11.77 0.02 -9.07
CA LEU A 559 -11.69 0.76 -10.33
C LEU A 559 -10.93 -0.06 -11.38
N MET A 560 -11.60 -0.45 -12.47
CA MET A 560 -11.02 -1.32 -13.49
C MET A 560 -11.57 -1.04 -14.90
N PRO A 561 -10.96 -1.54 -15.99
CA PRO A 561 -11.50 -1.38 -17.33
C PRO A 561 -12.83 -2.14 -17.52
N PRO A 562 -13.75 -1.65 -18.36
CA PRO A 562 -15.08 -2.27 -18.58
C PRO A 562 -15.04 -3.61 -19.30
N SER A 563 -13.85 -4.06 -19.74
CA SER A 563 -13.68 -5.28 -20.54
C SER A 563 -14.21 -6.56 -19.88
N LEU A 564 -14.37 -6.58 -18.55
CA LEU A 564 -14.95 -7.71 -17.83
C LEU A 564 -16.41 -7.92 -18.22
N TRP A 565 -17.16 -6.85 -18.46
CA TRP A 565 -18.61 -6.88 -18.73
C TRP A 565 -18.91 -7.15 -20.20
N HIS A 566 -18.07 -6.63 -21.11
CA HIS A 566 -18.29 -6.71 -22.55
C HIS A 566 -17.72 -7.97 -23.23
N HIS A 567 -16.77 -8.67 -22.59
CA HIS A 567 -16.13 -9.83 -23.20
C HIS A 567 -16.68 -11.16 -22.67
N SER A 568 -16.92 -12.12 -23.57
CA SER A 568 -17.42 -13.46 -23.22
C SER A 568 -16.47 -14.26 -22.34
N ASN A 569 -15.15 -13.98 -22.41
CA ASN A 569 -14.15 -14.62 -21.57
C ASN A 569 -14.17 -14.19 -20.10
N GLY A 570 -15.01 -13.22 -19.74
CA GLY A 570 -15.23 -12.81 -18.35
C GLY A 570 -16.40 -13.55 -17.68
N GLN A 571 -17.18 -14.33 -18.43
CA GLN A 571 -18.45 -14.90 -17.95
C GLN A 571 -18.32 -15.70 -16.64
N PRO A 572 -17.37 -16.65 -16.49
CA PRO A 572 -17.29 -17.44 -15.25
C PRO A 572 -17.07 -16.58 -14.00
N LEU A 573 -16.27 -15.51 -14.11
CA LEU A 573 -16.04 -14.58 -13.01
C LEU A 573 -17.29 -13.76 -12.70
N ARG A 574 -18.00 -13.27 -13.72
CA ARG A 574 -19.27 -12.54 -13.51
C ARG A 574 -20.33 -13.40 -12.84
N ASP A 575 -20.51 -14.62 -13.32
CA ASP A 575 -21.50 -15.56 -12.76
C ASP A 575 -21.20 -15.84 -11.28
N TRP A 576 -19.93 -15.98 -10.92
CA TRP A 576 -19.52 -16.14 -9.53
C TRP A 576 -19.73 -14.87 -8.69
N LEU A 577 -19.41 -13.69 -9.21
CA LEU A 577 -19.65 -12.42 -8.51
C LEU A 577 -21.13 -12.24 -8.18
N HIS A 578 -22.01 -12.49 -9.14
CA HIS A 578 -23.47 -12.44 -8.94
C HIS A 578 -23.98 -13.44 -7.89
N GLN A 579 -23.27 -14.54 -7.66
CA GLN A 579 -23.63 -15.53 -6.64
C GLN A 579 -23.04 -15.21 -5.26
N THR A 580 -22.00 -14.38 -5.19
CA THR A 580 -21.16 -14.18 -4.00
C THR A 580 -21.39 -12.83 -3.33
N GLY A 581 -22.10 -11.90 -3.98
CA GLY A 581 -22.40 -10.60 -3.41
C GLY A 581 -23.46 -9.82 -4.17
N ASP A 582 -23.94 -8.77 -3.53
CA ASP A 582 -24.67 -7.70 -4.21
C ASP A 582 -23.68 -6.85 -5.02
N LEU A 583 -23.90 -6.79 -6.34
CA LEU A 583 -22.95 -6.22 -7.29
C LEU A 583 -23.58 -5.01 -7.98
N GLN A 584 -22.86 -3.89 -7.91
CA GLN A 584 -23.19 -2.68 -8.65
C GLN A 584 -22.01 -2.27 -9.53
N VAL A 585 -22.29 -2.01 -10.81
CA VAL A 585 -21.29 -1.63 -11.81
C VAL A 585 -21.68 -0.30 -12.43
N CYS A 586 -20.79 0.66 -12.35
CA CYS A 586 -20.92 1.98 -12.97
C CYS A 586 -19.82 2.18 -14.00
N GLU A 587 -20.18 2.19 -15.29
CA GLU A 587 -19.24 2.44 -16.38
C GLU A 587 -19.34 3.86 -16.90
N PHE A 588 -18.20 4.50 -17.13
CA PHE A 588 -18.14 5.84 -17.70
C PHE A 588 -16.93 6.01 -18.61
N SER A 589 -17.10 6.82 -19.66
CA SER A 589 -16.01 7.16 -20.60
C SER A 589 -15.50 8.59 -20.44
N ASN A 590 -14.28 8.85 -20.91
CA ASN A 590 -13.65 10.16 -20.84
C ASN A 590 -14.03 11.09 -22.02
N GLN A 591 -15.17 10.88 -22.67
CA GLN A 591 -15.51 11.66 -23.86
C GLN A 591 -15.71 13.15 -23.55
N GLN A 592 -16.34 13.47 -22.42
CA GLN A 592 -16.50 14.83 -21.91
C GLN A 592 -15.43 15.22 -20.88
N LYS A 593 -14.26 14.56 -20.89
CA LYS A 593 -13.09 14.92 -20.07
C LYS A 593 -13.26 14.79 -18.54
N ALA A 594 -14.22 14.01 -18.05
CA ALA A 594 -14.37 13.70 -16.61
C ALA A 594 -13.12 13.11 -15.92
N LEU A 595 -12.24 12.46 -16.67
CA LEU A 595 -10.98 11.87 -16.22
C LEU A 595 -9.76 12.73 -16.61
N GLY A 596 -9.98 14.02 -16.83
CA GLY A 596 -8.96 14.98 -17.21
C GLY A 596 -8.37 14.69 -18.59
N ASP A 597 -7.04 14.81 -18.69
CA ASP A 597 -6.30 14.80 -19.97
C ASP A 597 -6.20 13.43 -20.65
N LEU A 598 -6.79 12.40 -20.05
CA LEU A 598 -6.86 11.08 -20.66
C LEU A 598 -7.46 11.11 -22.07
N PRO A 599 -7.10 10.14 -22.94
CA PRO A 599 -7.73 10.00 -24.25
C PRO A 599 -9.24 9.86 -24.12
N SER A 600 -10.02 10.49 -25.00
CA SER A 600 -11.50 10.44 -24.96
C SER A 600 -12.08 9.03 -25.09
N ARG A 601 -11.32 8.10 -25.65
CA ARG A 601 -11.67 6.67 -25.74
C ARG A 601 -11.51 5.89 -24.43
N THR A 602 -10.88 6.49 -23.43
CA THR A 602 -10.66 5.83 -22.14
C THR A 602 -12.00 5.62 -21.46
N ALA A 603 -12.21 4.42 -20.93
CA ALA A 603 -13.40 4.09 -20.16
C ALA A 603 -13.00 3.27 -18.93
N LEU A 604 -13.70 3.52 -17.83
CA LEU A 604 -13.51 2.86 -16.55
C LEU A 604 -14.84 2.32 -16.04
N SER A 605 -14.74 1.32 -15.18
CA SER A 605 -15.83 0.76 -14.41
C SER A 605 -15.48 0.87 -12.93
N LEU A 606 -16.36 1.50 -12.16
CA LEU A 606 -16.38 1.38 -10.72
C LEU A 606 -17.26 0.19 -10.34
N VAL A 607 -16.64 -0.84 -9.78
CA VAL A 607 -17.28 -2.08 -9.36
C VAL A 607 -17.42 -2.04 -7.84
N SER A 608 -18.65 -1.95 -7.36
CA SER A 608 -18.99 -2.01 -5.94
C SER A 608 -19.58 -3.37 -5.62
N CYS A 609 -19.13 -4.00 -4.53
CA CYS A 609 -19.57 -5.33 -4.14
C CYS A 609 -19.79 -5.40 -2.63
N VAL A 610 -20.92 -5.97 -2.20
CA VAL A 610 -21.16 -6.36 -0.80
C VAL A 610 -21.18 -7.87 -0.73
N LYS A 611 -20.23 -8.49 -0.02
CA LYS A 611 -20.13 -9.96 0.02
C LYS A 611 -21.27 -10.56 0.84
N GLY A 612 -21.99 -11.51 0.27
CA GLY A 612 -23.15 -12.13 0.90
C GLY A 612 -24.11 -12.72 -0.13
N PRO A 613 -25.22 -13.33 0.30
CA PRO A 613 -26.26 -13.74 -0.63
C PRO A 613 -26.79 -12.51 -1.38
N ALA A 614 -26.84 -12.56 -2.71
CA ALA A 614 -27.39 -11.48 -3.51
C ALA A 614 -28.85 -11.20 -3.08
N ALA A 615 -29.09 -10.01 -2.54
CA ALA A 615 -30.40 -9.59 -2.06
C ALA A 615 -31.22 -8.84 -3.13
N ALA A 616 -30.54 -8.35 -4.18
CA ALA A 616 -31.12 -7.55 -5.25
C ALA A 616 -30.62 -8.00 -6.62
N GLU A 617 -31.32 -7.59 -7.68
CA GLU A 617 -30.80 -7.75 -9.04
C GLU A 617 -29.54 -6.90 -9.23
N PRO A 618 -28.51 -7.42 -9.92
CA PRO A 618 -27.28 -6.68 -10.16
C PRO A 618 -27.57 -5.39 -10.92
N ILE A 619 -27.06 -4.28 -10.40
CA ILE A 619 -27.18 -2.99 -11.05
C ILE A 619 -26.02 -2.79 -12.01
N HIS A 620 -26.33 -2.43 -13.25
CA HIS A 620 -25.33 -2.07 -14.25
C HIS A 620 -25.73 -0.78 -14.97
N ALA A 621 -25.05 0.31 -14.64
CA ALA A 621 -25.23 1.62 -15.26
C ALA A 621 -24.07 1.93 -16.21
N VAL A 622 -24.36 2.49 -17.39
CA VAL A 622 -23.37 2.77 -18.43
C VAL A 622 -23.58 4.18 -18.99
N TRP A 623 -22.56 5.02 -18.90
CA TRP A 623 -22.56 6.42 -19.35
C TRP A 623 -21.41 6.67 -20.32
N THR A 624 -21.69 6.50 -21.61
CA THR A 624 -20.69 6.63 -22.68
C THR A 624 -21.27 7.42 -23.85
N GLY A 625 -20.43 7.82 -24.81
CA GLY A 625 -20.95 8.59 -25.94
C GLY A 625 -21.32 10.01 -25.52
N SER A 626 -22.46 10.47 -26.02
CA SER A 626 -23.08 11.74 -25.64
C SER A 626 -23.46 11.83 -24.16
N ASP A 627 -23.71 10.70 -23.50
CA ASP A 627 -24.14 10.64 -22.10
C ASP A 627 -22.95 10.45 -21.13
N ALA A 628 -21.71 10.56 -21.62
CA ALA A 628 -20.53 10.50 -20.77
C ALA A 628 -20.49 11.67 -19.78
N PRO A 629 -20.07 11.47 -18.52
CA PRO A 629 -19.99 12.56 -17.55
C PRO A 629 -18.88 13.56 -17.90
N SER A 630 -19.11 14.81 -17.53
CA SER A 630 -18.11 15.89 -17.42
C SER A 630 -17.46 15.87 -16.02
N PRO A 631 -16.37 16.61 -15.78
CA PRO A 631 -15.78 16.74 -14.45
C PRO A 631 -16.78 17.17 -13.36
N GLU A 632 -17.70 18.06 -13.70
CA GLU A 632 -18.71 18.62 -12.79
C GLU A 632 -19.85 17.65 -12.50
N THR A 633 -20.15 16.75 -13.45
CA THR A 633 -21.29 15.83 -13.36
C THR A 633 -20.88 14.43 -12.91
N LEU A 634 -19.59 14.08 -12.96
CA LEU A 634 -19.09 12.75 -12.59
C LEU A 634 -19.52 12.32 -11.18
N GLY A 635 -19.39 13.21 -10.19
CA GLY A 635 -19.80 12.92 -8.80
C GLY A 635 -21.29 12.56 -8.70
N LEU A 636 -22.15 13.31 -9.39
CA LEU A 636 -23.60 13.06 -9.41
C LEU A 636 -23.94 11.70 -10.04
N TYR A 637 -23.26 11.33 -11.11
CA TYR A 637 -23.45 10.04 -11.77
C TYR A 637 -23.04 8.88 -10.84
N LEU A 638 -21.96 9.07 -10.09
CA LEU A 638 -21.45 8.07 -9.18
C LEU A 638 -22.24 7.99 -7.87
N GLN A 639 -22.87 9.07 -7.39
CA GLN A 639 -23.74 9.06 -6.21
C GLN A 639 -25.16 8.58 -6.54
N GLY A 640 -25.75 9.05 -7.64
CA GLY A 640 -27.15 8.82 -8.01
C GLY A 640 -27.43 7.46 -8.67
N GLY A 641 -26.74 6.40 -8.25
CA GLY A 641 -26.91 5.07 -8.81
C GLY A 641 -28.39 4.72 -8.97
N ILE A 642 -28.81 4.59 -10.24
CA ILE A 642 -30.00 3.88 -10.76
C ILE A 642 -31.24 4.72 -11.10
N ASP A 643 -31.46 5.88 -10.52
CA ASP A 643 -32.54 6.78 -10.97
C ASP A 643 -32.12 8.24 -10.79
N LEU A 644 -31.45 8.81 -11.79
CA LEU A 644 -31.42 10.27 -11.88
C LEU A 644 -32.86 10.71 -12.20
N PRO A 645 -33.54 11.47 -11.32
CA PRO A 645 -34.84 12.04 -11.65
C PRO A 645 -34.74 12.76 -12.99
N VAL A 646 -35.78 12.69 -13.82
CA VAL A 646 -35.83 13.35 -15.13
C VAL A 646 -35.43 14.84 -15.04
N GLU A 647 -35.68 15.46 -13.88
CA GLU A 647 -35.28 16.82 -13.53
C GLU A 647 -33.76 17.00 -13.36
N VAL A 648 -33.04 16.03 -12.77
CA VAL A 648 -31.57 16.07 -12.64
C VAL A 648 -30.89 15.78 -13.98
N GLN A 649 -31.49 14.91 -14.81
CA GLN A 649 -31.07 14.74 -16.21
C GLN A 649 -31.28 16.02 -17.03
N ALA A 650 -32.32 16.80 -16.73
CA ALA A 650 -32.56 18.10 -17.37
C ALA A 650 -31.56 19.17 -16.91
N ILE A 651 -31.20 19.21 -15.62
CA ILE A 651 -30.20 20.13 -15.08
C ILE A 651 -28.80 19.83 -15.64
N ALA A 652 -28.40 18.55 -15.69
CA ALA A 652 -27.12 18.14 -16.28
C ALA A 652 -27.04 18.35 -17.81
N ARG A 653 -28.16 18.62 -18.49
CA ARG A 653 -28.20 19.01 -19.91
C ARG A 653 -28.27 20.52 -20.12
N ILE A 654 -28.58 21.29 -19.08
CA ILE A 654 -28.68 22.76 -19.11
C ILE A 654 -27.35 23.42 -18.68
N VAL A 655 -26.65 22.82 -17.71
CA VAL A 655 -25.23 23.11 -17.41
C VAL A 655 -24.37 22.57 -18.54
#